data_AF-A0A0L0TCN9-F1
#
_entry.id   AF-A0A0L0TCN9-F1
#
_cell.length_a   1.000
_cell.length_b   1.000
_cell.length_c   1.000
_cell.angle_alpha   90.00
_cell.angle_beta   90.00
_cell.angle_gamma   90.00
#
_symmetry.space_group_name_H-M   'P 1'
#
loop_
_entity.id
_entity.type
_entity.pdbx_description
1 polymer ?
#
loop_
_entity_poly.entity_id
_entity_poly.type
_entity_poly.pdbx_seq_one_letter_code
_entity_poly.pdbx_strand_id
1 'polypeptide(L)'
;MPHQIGSSRRFAALFLVALLAVHAIPQVHAIQADASARQSVVKVPTLAFKSFKILPPVDTLARTATAVTSPLVADTTDPRDVAKAYLTGTLEFPENEWVIKNVVKTSSGVFAVYVRQLINGLEVLFGDINLNIKNGQVRSIGDSFYRGARPSQPDLAALLAAASSGLSSSRGQSPVDAFKSLAAFVVSPSPTMVGMIPAPTPTDTSASTANPPLFLITSDIAKKPVPVRQAYVQDGNNLKLVYSFQLQQESNWYHGHVNALTGDVEAVNNWVAEAIYPVIPVREQSPDRGPIVNVNSSKEVLINASPQGWHKAGPTTSFTDTRGNNVDARPNTADLAKNVRPDGGPTRDFRPFAPDFTKNADQYTPGATVQLFYALNKAHDVSYKYGFDEASGNFQIDNYGKGGLSGDPIEALAQDLSGVNNANFATPPDGQSPTTRQYIFTYTNPTRDGVYDLVIPFHEFFHGVSNRLTGGPANTDCLPDGEPGGMGEGWSDIFSMIAVVLDKPTVTRATPVPVGTYALGDPAGVRKYPYSTDLAVNPSVYSFLSQAEYQEVHRIGEVWASMLFEIYWNLVDKYGCAPLEKHNVRSGNALMLQLIMDGLKLQPCIPSFIDARTAILQADENLTGGANQCLIWKGFAKRGLGATAAEGVYVDSTVLPPECEGV
;
A
#
# COMPACT_ATOMS: atom_id res chain seq x y z
N MET A 1 -71.28 -0.79 21.02
CA MET A 1 -71.56 -0.07 19.76
C MET A 1 -71.42 1.43 20.01
N PRO A 2 -70.82 2.19 19.07
CA PRO A 2 -69.41 2.61 19.16
C PRO A 2 -69.23 4.13 18.93
N HIS A 3 -68.06 4.73 19.17
CA HIS A 3 -67.02 4.83 18.14
C HIS A 3 -65.60 4.96 18.73
N GLN A 4 -64.74 4.04 18.28
CA GLN A 4 -63.28 4.07 18.38
C GLN A 4 -62.70 5.29 17.65
N ILE A 5 -61.62 5.86 18.20
CA ILE A 5 -60.53 6.44 17.39
C ILE A 5 -59.21 5.94 18.00
N GLY A 6 -58.51 5.11 17.23
CA GLY A 6 -57.30 4.39 17.63
C GLY A 6 -56.04 5.24 17.70
N SER A 7 -55.02 4.67 18.33
CA SER A 7 -53.69 5.23 18.60
C SER A 7 -52.82 5.51 17.36
N SER A 8 -53.38 5.43 16.15
CA SER A 8 -52.69 5.70 14.88
C SER A 8 -52.68 7.19 14.48
N ARG A 9 -53.24 8.11 15.28
CA ARG A 9 -53.24 9.57 14.99
C ARG A 9 -52.36 10.43 15.89
N ARG A 10 -51.65 9.85 16.86
CA ARG A 10 -50.58 10.56 17.60
C ARG A 10 -49.16 10.29 17.07
N PHE A 11 -49.02 9.33 16.15
CA PHE A 11 -47.77 9.06 15.44
C PHE A 11 -47.62 9.80 14.10
N ALA A 12 -48.70 10.37 13.54
CA ALA A 12 -48.66 11.13 12.28
C ALA A 12 -48.43 12.64 12.45
N ALA A 13 -48.61 13.19 13.67
CA ALA A 13 -48.43 14.62 13.94
C ALA A 13 -47.01 14.99 14.42
N LEU A 14 -46.23 14.02 14.91
CA LEU A 14 -44.79 14.18 15.20
C LEU A 14 -43.90 13.96 13.95
N PHE A 15 -44.44 13.33 12.89
CA PHE A 15 -43.72 13.09 11.65
C PHE A 15 -43.82 14.25 10.64
N LEU A 16 -44.81 15.16 10.77
CA LEU A 16 -44.99 16.28 9.85
C LEU A 16 -44.29 17.59 10.29
N VAL A 17 -43.94 17.72 11.58
CA VAL A 17 -43.11 18.85 12.07
C VAL A 17 -41.61 18.54 11.90
N ALA A 18 -41.22 17.26 11.83
CA ALA A 18 -39.86 16.84 11.51
C ALA A 18 -39.53 16.92 10.00
N LEU A 19 -40.52 16.91 9.10
CA LEU A 19 -40.29 17.00 7.65
C LEU A 19 -40.21 18.43 7.10
N LEU A 20 -40.57 19.46 7.88
CA LEU A 20 -40.43 20.88 7.51
C LEU A 20 -39.22 21.57 8.16
N ALA A 21 -38.46 20.86 9.01
CA ALA A 21 -37.18 21.35 9.56
C ALA A 21 -35.94 20.87 8.75
N VAL A 22 -36.13 20.16 7.63
CA VAL A 22 -35.04 19.62 6.78
C VAL A 22 -34.79 20.45 5.51
N HIS A 23 -35.48 21.58 5.32
CA HIS A 23 -35.38 22.38 4.08
C HIS A 23 -34.97 23.86 4.25
N ALA A 24 -34.31 24.26 5.33
CA ALA A 24 -33.67 25.59 5.39
C ALA A 24 -32.66 25.72 6.54
N ILE A 25 -31.45 25.16 6.40
CA ILE A 25 -30.25 25.71 7.07
C ILE A 25 -29.08 25.63 6.07
N PRO A 26 -28.56 26.77 5.58
CA PRO A 26 -27.31 26.81 4.85
C PRO A 26 -26.17 26.39 5.78
N GLN A 27 -25.38 25.42 5.32
CA GLN A 27 -24.10 25.03 5.90
C GLN A 27 -23.20 26.26 6.06
N VAL A 28 -22.97 26.69 7.31
CA VAL A 28 -21.84 27.54 7.66
C VAL A 28 -20.95 26.71 8.59
N HIS A 29 -20.18 25.80 7.98
CA HIS A 29 -18.99 25.23 8.60
C HIS A 29 -17.79 26.03 8.11
N ALA A 30 -17.51 27.15 8.78
CA ALA A 30 -16.27 27.89 8.60
C ALA A 30 -15.19 27.30 9.53
N ILE A 31 -14.35 26.45 8.95
CA ILE A 31 -12.88 26.48 9.02
C ILE A 31 -12.27 26.87 10.37
N GLN A 32 -11.86 25.85 11.12
CA GLN A 32 -10.56 25.80 11.82
C GLN A 32 -10.28 24.33 12.19
N ALA A 33 -9.70 23.58 11.25
CA ALA A 33 -9.22 22.23 11.49
C ALA A 33 -7.86 22.05 10.82
N ASP A 34 -6.91 21.67 11.67
CA ASP A 34 -5.54 21.22 11.50
C ASP A 34 -4.93 21.08 10.08
N ALA A 35 -3.79 21.75 9.92
CA ALA A 35 -2.89 21.63 8.78
C ALA A 35 -1.96 20.41 8.94
N SER A 36 -2.44 19.18 8.69
CA SER A 36 -1.53 18.03 8.48
C SER A 36 -2.08 16.78 7.76
N ALA A 37 -3.32 16.79 7.26
CA ALA A 37 -3.84 15.64 6.49
C ALA A 37 -3.37 15.66 5.02
N ARG A 38 -2.23 15.05 4.69
CA ARG A 38 -1.72 14.94 3.31
C ARG A 38 -2.57 14.04 2.40
N GLN A 39 -3.72 14.54 1.94
CA GLN A 39 -4.58 13.93 0.92
C GLN A 39 -3.87 13.74 -0.43
N SER A 40 -3.99 12.57 -1.05
CA SER A 40 -3.82 12.45 -2.50
C SER A 40 -4.99 13.19 -3.14
N VAL A 41 -4.76 14.45 -3.51
CA VAL A 41 -5.86 15.35 -3.87
C VAL A 41 -6.24 15.16 -5.34
N VAL A 42 -7.45 14.66 -5.57
CA VAL A 42 -8.07 14.56 -6.89
C VAL A 42 -9.34 15.41 -6.88
N LYS A 43 -9.46 16.31 -7.87
CA LYS A 43 -10.68 17.07 -8.13
C LYS A 43 -11.03 16.91 -9.60
N VAL A 44 -12.17 16.30 -9.88
CA VAL A 44 -12.63 16.03 -11.25
C VAL A 44 -13.55 17.17 -11.70
N PRO A 45 -13.37 17.73 -12.90
CA PRO A 45 -14.25 18.78 -13.40
C PRO A 45 -15.62 18.22 -13.79
N THR A 46 -16.65 19.06 -13.71
CA THR A 46 -18.00 18.70 -14.14
C THR A 46 -18.14 18.93 -15.64
N LEU A 47 -18.23 17.84 -16.42
CA LEU A 47 -18.44 17.92 -17.87
C LEU A 47 -19.95 18.04 -18.18
N ALA A 48 -20.35 19.02 -19.00
CA ALA A 48 -21.74 19.15 -19.46
C ALA A 48 -22.17 18.00 -20.38
N PHE A 49 -21.23 17.45 -21.14
CA PHE A 49 -21.49 16.44 -22.15
C PHE A 49 -20.36 15.41 -22.13
N LYS A 50 -20.73 14.13 -22.09
CA LYS A 50 -19.81 13.00 -22.26
C LYS A 50 -20.56 11.83 -22.88
N SER A 51 -20.10 11.34 -24.02
CA SER A 51 -20.72 10.18 -24.69
C SER A 51 -19.68 9.31 -25.40
N PHE A 52 -20.03 8.05 -25.62
CA PHE A 52 -19.34 7.16 -26.53
C PHE A 52 -20.37 6.47 -27.41
N LYS A 53 -20.19 6.52 -28.73
CA LYS A 53 -21.14 5.96 -29.71
C LYS A 53 -20.42 5.11 -30.73
N ILE A 54 -20.97 3.94 -31.04
CA ILE A 54 -20.58 3.13 -32.19
C ILE A 54 -21.49 3.53 -33.36
N LEU A 55 -20.91 3.80 -34.52
CA LEU A 55 -21.64 4.24 -35.70
C LEU A 55 -21.92 3.05 -36.63
N PRO A 56 -23.10 3.02 -37.29
CA PRO A 56 -23.43 1.96 -38.24
C PRO A 56 -22.51 2.01 -39.48
N PRO A 57 -22.25 0.87 -40.16
CA PRO A 57 -21.56 0.85 -41.44
C PRO A 57 -22.34 1.63 -42.51
N VAL A 58 -21.68 2.40 -43.36
CA VAL A 58 -22.32 3.26 -44.38
C VAL A 58 -23.12 2.47 -45.45
N ASP A 59 -22.88 1.16 -45.58
CA ASP A 59 -23.57 0.28 -46.55
C ASP A 59 -25.08 0.09 -46.32
N THR A 60 -25.65 0.56 -45.21
CA THR A 60 -27.08 0.37 -44.91
C THR A 60 -28.02 1.47 -45.41
N LEU A 61 -27.54 2.51 -46.10
CA LEU A 61 -28.42 3.61 -46.59
C LEU A 61 -28.39 3.91 -48.10
N ALA A 62 -27.63 3.19 -48.93
CA ALA A 62 -27.69 3.38 -50.38
C ALA A 62 -27.28 2.13 -51.19
N ARG A 63 -28.19 1.16 -51.35
CA ARG A 63 -28.15 0.23 -52.50
C ARG A 63 -29.37 0.46 -53.38
N THR A 64 -29.28 1.45 -54.25
CA THR A 64 -29.95 1.42 -55.56
C THR A 64 -28.98 1.93 -56.63
N ALA A 65 -28.96 1.20 -57.76
CA ALA A 65 -28.26 1.45 -59.02
C ALA A 65 -26.77 1.05 -59.17
N THR A 66 -26.60 -0.17 -59.72
CA THR A 66 -25.71 -0.57 -60.84
C THR A 66 -24.22 -0.15 -60.91
N ALA A 67 -23.40 -1.22 -60.83
CA ALA A 67 -22.29 -1.59 -61.74
C ALA A 67 -20.82 -1.39 -61.31
N VAL A 68 -20.06 -2.43 -61.70
CA VAL A 68 -18.62 -2.55 -61.96
C VAL A 68 -17.69 -2.96 -60.81
N THR A 69 -17.15 -4.16 -61.01
CA THR A 69 -15.94 -4.74 -60.40
C THR A 69 -14.76 -3.77 -60.39
N SER A 70 -14.20 -3.51 -59.22
CA SER A 70 -12.85 -2.95 -59.06
C SER A 70 -12.15 -3.68 -57.90
N PRO A 71 -10.82 -3.92 -57.95
CA PRO A 71 -10.11 -4.56 -56.86
C PRO A 71 -10.14 -3.66 -55.62
N LEU A 72 -9.94 -4.23 -54.42
CA LEU A 72 -9.76 -3.45 -53.19
C LEU A 72 -8.62 -2.44 -53.38
N VAL A 73 -8.97 -1.22 -53.79
CA VAL A 73 -8.09 -0.06 -53.71
C VAL A 73 -7.89 0.18 -52.21
N ALA A 74 -6.64 0.12 -51.75
CA ALA A 74 -6.30 0.55 -50.41
C ALA A 74 -6.86 1.96 -50.23
N ASP A 75 -7.70 2.15 -49.21
CA ASP A 75 -8.23 3.46 -48.89
C ASP A 75 -7.06 4.42 -48.60
N THR A 76 -6.79 5.33 -49.53
CA THR A 76 -5.70 6.31 -49.46
C THR A 76 -6.11 7.55 -48.67
N THR A 77 -7.31 7.58 -48.10
CA THR A 77 -7.83 8.75 -47.41
C THR A 77 -7.10 8.95 -46.08
N ASP A 78 -6.49 10.12 -45.89
CA ASP A 78 -5.85 10.45 -44.62
C ASP A 78 -6.93 10.45 -43.51
N PRO A 79 -6.76 9.69 -42.40
CA PRO A 79 -7.68 9.74 -41.26
C PRO A 79 -7.89 11.16 -40.72
N ARG A 80 -6.95 12.10 -40.93
CA ARG A 80 -7.13 13.53 -40.62
C ARG A 80 -8.23 14.17 -41.45
N ASP A 81 -8.31 13.87 -42.74
CA ASP A 81 -9.31 14.43 -43.65
C ASP A 81 -10.71 13.90 -43.30
N VAL A 82 -10.80 12.59 -43.02
CA VAL A 82 -12.05 11.96 -42.55
C VAL A 82 -12.50 12.56 -41.22
N ALA A 83 -11.58 12.75 -40.27
CA ALA A 83 -11.89 13.38 -39.00
C ALA A 83 -12.37 14.82 -39.18
N LYS A 84 -11.67 15.60 -40.02
CA LYS A 84 -12.04 16.98 -40.35
C LYS A 84 -13.45 17.05 -40.94
N ALA A 85 -13.74 16.24 -41.95
CA ALA A 85 -15.06 16.21 -42.58
C ALA A 85 -16.17 15.82 -41.59
N TYR A 86 -15.90 14.87 -40.68
CA TYR A 86 -16.87 14.47 -39.67
C TYR A 86 -17.14 15.56 -38.62
N LEU A 87 -16.09 16.23 -38.14
CA LEU A 87 -16.22 17.30 -37.15
C LEU A 87 -16.99 18.50 -37.71
N THR A 88 -16.71 18.91 -38.95
CA THR A 88 -17.34 20.10 -39.55
C THR A 88 -18.67 19.79 -40.21
N GLY A 89 -18.81 18.66 -40.91
CA GLY A 89 -20.01 18.32 -41.65
C GLY A 89 -21.07 17.60 -40.81
N THR A 90 -20.66 16.74 -39.87
CA THR A 90 -21.60 15.92 -39.08
C THR A 90 -21.86 16.51 -37.70
N LEU A 91 -20.81 16.97 -37.01
CA LEU A 91 -20.94 17.58 -35.68
C LEU A 91 -21.04 19.09 -35.70
N GLU A 92 -20.88 19.71 -36.88
CA GLU A 92 -21.02 21.15 -37.10
C GLU A 92 -20.13 22.02 -36.20
N PHE A 93 -18.98 21.48 -35.77
CA PHE A 93 -18.00 22.27 -35.02
C PHE A 93 -17.15 23.12 -35.98
N PRO A 94 -17.06 24.46 -35.76
CA PRO A 94 -16.23 25.33 -36.58
C PRO A 94 -14.76 24.88 -36.58
N GLU A 95 -14.09 24.97 -37.73
CA GLU A 95 -12.69 24.51 -37.88
C GLU A 95 -11.70 25.23 -36.94
N ASN A 96 -12.02 26.46 -36.53
CA ASN A 96 -11.21 27.23 -35.58
C ASN A 96 -11.47 26.86 -34.10
N GLU A 97 -12.46 26.00 -33.81
CA GLU A 97 -12.80 25.55 -32.44
C GLU A 97 -12.20 24.19 -32.08
N TRP A 98 -11.26 23.65 -32.87
CA TRP A 98 -10.61 22.39 -32.53
C TRP A 98 -9.25 22.23 -33.21
N VAL A 99 -8.45 21.29 -32.69
CA VAL A 99 -7.18 20.89 -33.28
C VAL A 99 -6.98 19.38 -33.12
N ILE A 100 -6.48 18.72 -34.17
CA ILE A 100 -6.08 17.30 -34.10
C ILE A 100 -4.71 17.23 -33.39
N LYS A 101 -4.68 16.63 -32.20
CA LYS A 101 -3.46 16.47 -31.40
C LYS A 101 -2.65 15.27 -31.86
N ASN A 102 -3.32 14.15 -32.11
CA ASN A 102 -2.66 12.89 -32.43
C ASN A 102 -3.49 12.06 -33.41
N VAL A 103 -2.80 11.28 -34.22
CA VAL A 103 -3.37 10.22 -35.04
C VAL A 103 -2.55 8.97 -34.74
N VAL A 104 -3.19 7.93 -34.22
CA VAL A 104 -2.52 6.71 -33.78
C VAL A 104 -3.17 5.52 -34.47
N LYS A 105 -2.38 4.69 -35.14
CA LYS A 105 -2.87 3.44 -35.71
C LYS A 105 -2.86 2.34 -34.65
N THR A 106 -4.01 1.72 -34.42
CA THR A 106 -4.13 0.56 -33.54
C THR A 106 -3.65 -0.72 -34.23
N SER A 107 -3.37 -1.75 -33.44
CA SER A 107 -3.03 -3.10 -33.95
C SER A 107 -4.13 -3.71 -34.83
N SER A 108 -5.39 -3.31 -34.65
CA SER A 108 -6.54 -3.77 -35.44
C SER A 108 -6.72 -3.00 -36.76
N GLY A 109 -5.80 -2.11 -37.10
CA GLY A 109 -5.81 -1.29 -38.32
C GLY A 109 -6.80 -0.12 -38.27
N VAL A 110 -7.31 0.25 -37.10
CA VAL A 110 -8.12 1.45 -36.87
C VAL A 110 -7.19 2.62 -36.62
N PHE A 111 -7.47 3.80 -37.16
CA PHE A 111 -6.83 5.04 -36.78
C PHE A 111 -7.65 5.74 -35.69
N ALA A 112 -7.10 5.90 -34.50
CA ALA A 112 -7.65 6.75 -33.46
C ALA A 112 -7.16 8.18 -33.67
N VAL A 113 -8.08 9.10 -33.96
CA VAL A 113 -7.81 10.52 -34.16
C VAL A 113 -8.29 11.30 -32.94
N TYR A 114 -7.34 11.88 -32.22
CA TYR A 114 -7.59 12.62 -30.98
C TYR A 114 -7.65 14.12 -31.25
N VAL A 115 -8.79 14.71 -30.93
CA VAL A 115 -9.15 16.09 -31.23
C VAL A 115 -9.39 16.83 -29.92
N ARG A 116 -8.73 17.96 -29.75
CA ARG A 116 -8.90 18.85 -28.59
C ARG A 116 -9.72 20.07 -28.99
N GLN A 117 -10.71 20.42 -28.19
CA GLN A 117 -11.51 21.62 -28.41
C GLN A 117 -10.70 22.89 -28.10
N LEU A 118 -10.92 23.93 -28.90
CA LEU A 118 -10.41 25.27 -28.74
C LEU A 118 -11.58 26.25 -28.62
N ILE A 119 -11.52 27.16 -27.65
CA ILE A 119 -12.46 28.29 -27.55
C ILE A 119 -11.62 29.53 -27.31
N ASN A 120 -11.84 30.58 -28.11
CA ASN A 120 -11.02 31.79 -28.09
C ASN A 120 -9.50 31.51 -28.24
N GLY A 121 -9.14 30.44 -28.97
CA GLY A 121 -7.75 29.99 -29.14
C GLY A 121 -7.15 29.24 -27.94
N LEU A 122 -7.90 29.03 -26.86
CA LEU A 122 -7.46 28.28 -25.68
C LEU A 122 -8.03 26.86 -25.69
N GLU A 123 -7.20 25.88 -25.30
CA GLU A 123 -7.66 24.50 -25.13
C GLU A 123 -8.72 24.40 -24.03
N VAL A 124 -9.82 23.69 -24.30
CA VAL A 124 -10.74 23.21 -23.27
C VAL A 124 -10.19 21.90 -22.73
N LEU A 125 -9.64 21.94 -21.53
CA LEU A 125 -9.13 20.76 -20.84
C LEU A 125 -10.28 19.81 -20.55
N PHE A 126 -10.05 18.51 -20.80
CA PHE A 126 -11.06 17.44 -20.73
C PHE A 126 -12.18 17.57 -21.79
N GLY A 127 -12.07 18.52 -22.73
CA GLY A 127 -12.94 18.66 -23.90
C GLY A 127 -12.30 17.98 -25.11
N ASP A 128 -12.43 16.67 -25.19
CA ASP A 128 -11.82 15.83 -26.21
C ASP A 128 -12.86 15.09 -27.06
N ILE A 129 -12.56 14.95 -28.36
CA ILE A 129 -13.22 14.01 -29.26
C ILE A 129 -12.18 12.98 -29.72
N ASN A 130 -12.51 11.70 -29.64
CA ASN A 130 -11.73 10.60 -30.19
C ASN A 130 -12.53 9.92 -31.31
N LEU A 131 -12.07 10.04 -32.55
CA LEU A 131 -12.68 9.44 -33.74
C LEU A 131 -11.89 8.19 -34.13
N ASN A 132 -12.55 7.03 -34.12
CA ASN A 132 -11.94 5.75 -34.48
C ASN A 132 -12.29 5.41 -35.93
N ILE A 133 -11.32 5.50 -36.84
CA ILE A 133 -11.51 5.50 -38.29
C ILE A 133 -10.94 4.22 -38.89
N LYS A 134 -11.71 3.53 -39.73
CA LYS A 134 -11.24 2.35 -40.48
C LYS A 134 -11.84 2.36 -41.87
N ASN A 135 -11.01 2.16 -42.90
CA ASN A 135 -11.42 2.19 -44.30
C ASN A 135 -12.23 3.45 -44.65
N GLY A 136 -11.73 4.62 -44.22
CA GLY A 136 -12.29 5.92 -44.60
C GLY A 136 -13.54 6.30 -43.84
N GLN A 137 -13.96 5.48 -42.87
CA GLN A 137 -15.21 5.65 -42.13
C GLN A 137 -14.95 5.76 -40.63
N VAL A 138 -15.63 6.71 -39.99
CA VAL A 138 -15.71 6.77 -38.52
C VAL A 138 -16.57 5.61 -38.03
N ARG A 139 -15.98 4.73 -37.23
CA ARG A 139 -16.61 3.52 -36.68
C ARG A 139 -17.14 3.73 -35.27
N SER A 140 -16.48 4.59 -34.51
CA SER A 140 -16.96 5.01 -33.19
C SER A 140 -16.37 6.37 -32.81
N ILE A 141 -17.07 7.04 -31.90
CA ILE A 141 -16.70 8.36 -31.39
C ILE A 141 -16.84 8.39 -29.87
N GLY A 142 -15.79 8.84 -29.20
CA GLY A 142 -15.87 9.36 -27.84
C GLY A 142 -15.92 10.88 -27.89
N ASP A 143 -16.81 11.52 -27.14
CA ASP A 143 -17.05 12.96 -27.24
C ASP A 143 -17.33 13.56 -25.86
N SER A 144 -16.55 14.57 -25.53
CA SER A 144 -16.66 15.38 -24.32
C SER A 144 -16.57 16.88 -24.60
N PHE A 145 -16.76 17.30 -25.86
CA PHE A 145 -16.71 18.70 -26.24
C PHE A 145 -17.80 19.51 -25.51
N TYR A 146 -17.40 20.67 -25.03
CA TYR A 146 -18.31 21.64 -24.44
C TYR A 146 -19.25 22.21 -25.51
N ARG A 147 -20.54 22.34 -25.18
CA ARG A 147 -21.60 22.79 -26.12
C ARG A 147 -22.37 24.01 -25.66
N GLY A 148 -22.08 24.53 -24.47
CA GLY A 148 -22.78 25.69 -23.92
C GLY A 148 -22.41 27.02 -24.59
N ALA A 149 -22.81 28.12 -23.95
CA ALA A 149 -22.53 29.47 -24.43
C ALA A 149 -21.02 29.76 -24.40
N ARG A 150 -20.51 30.36 -25.49
CA ARG A 150 -19.09 30.71 -25.57
C ARG A 150 -18.83 31.91 -24.67
N PRO A 151 -17.84 31.86 -23.77
CA PRO A 151 -17.46 33.04 -22.99
C PRO A 151 -16.95 34.13 -23.94
N SER A 152 -17.13 35.39 -23.54
CA SER A 152 -16.48 36.51 -24.22
C SER A 152 -14.96 36.29 -24.25
N GLN A 153 -14.31 36.83 -25.29
CA GLN A 153 -12.87 36.70 -25.42
C GLN A 153 -12.20 37.32 -24.18
N PRO A 154 -11.40 36.54 -23.43
CA PRO A 154 -10.71 37.05 -22.26
C PRO A 154 -9.64 38.06 -22.69
N ASP A 155 -9.41 39.09 -21.86
CA ASP A 155 -8.30 40.03 -22.04
C ASP A 155 -6.98 39.35 -21.66
N LEU A 156 -6.50 38.51 -22.56
CA LEU A 156 -5.27 37.73 -22.37
C LEU A 156 -4.06 38.64 -22.21
N ALA A 157 -4.04 39.81 -22.84
CA ALA A 157 -2.97 40.78 -22.73
C ALA A 157 -2.87 41.36 -21.31
N ALA A 158 -4.00 41.72 -20.69
CA ALA A 158 -4.01 42.17 -19.31
C ALA A 158 -3.62 41.07 -18.32
N LEU A 159 -4.07 39.82 -18.55
CA LEU A 159 -3.67 38.67 -17.72
C LEU A 159 -2.18 38.34 -17.87
N LEU A 160 -1.63 38.44 -19.09
CA LEU A 160 -0.20 38.30 -19.36
C LEU A 160 0.62 39.43 -18.70
N ALA A 161 0.12 40.67 -18.74
CA ALA A 161 0.76 41.81 -18.08
C ALA A 161 0.78 41.63 -16.55
N ALA A 162 -0.34 41.21 -15.96
CA ALA A 162 -0.42 40.89 -14.53
C ALA A 162 0.45 39.67 -14.16
N ALA A 163 0.54 38.67 -15.04
CA ALA A 163 1.44 37.54 -14.86
C ALA A 163 2.91 37.96 -14.87
N SER A 164 3.31 38.85 -15.81
CA SER A 164 4.68 39.33 -15.95
C SER A 164 5.14 40.26 -14.83
N SER A 165 4.22 40.95 -14.15
CA SER A 165 4.52 41.79 -12.99
C SER A 165 4.60 41.02 -11.67
N GLY A 166 4.16 39.76 -11.66
CA GLY A 166 4.11 38.92 -10.46
C GLY A 166 3.10 39.36 -9.40
N LEU A 167 2.20 40.29 -9.74
CA LEU A 167 1.22 40.89 -8.82
C LEU A 167 -0.21 40.49 -9.22
N SER A 168 -1.00 40.05 -8.25
CA SER A 168 -2.45 39.91 -8.43
C SER A 168 -3.09 41.28 -8.68
N SER A 169 -4.13 41.32 -9.51
CA SER A 169 -4.83 42.56 -9.89
C SER A 169 -6.32 42.44 -9.59
N SER A 170 -7.06 43.55 -9.66
CA SER A 170 -8.53 43.53 -9.61
C SER A 170 -9.18 42.71 -10.74
N ARG A 171 -8.40 42.25 -11.72
CA ARG A 171 -8.85 41.49 -12.90
C ARG A 171 -8.44 40.01 -12.87
N GLY A 172 -7.72 39.54 -11.85
CA GLY A 172 -7.36 38.12 -11.71
C GLY A 172 -6.07 37.87 -10.94
N GLN A 173 -5.82 36.58 -10.64
CA GLN A 173 -4.63 36.13 -9.91
C GLN A 173 -3.38 36.10 -10.80
N SER A 174 -2.23 36.39 -10.20
CA SER A 174 -0.94 36.07 -10.82
C SER A 174 -0.75 34.55 -10.89
N PRO A 175 -0.02 34.00 -11.87
CA PRO A 175 0.25 32.56 -11.88
C PRO A 175 1.10 32.09 -10.69
N VAL A 176 1.85 32.99 -10.04
CA VAL A 176 2.55 32.71 -8.78
C VAL A 176 1.55 32.47 -7.65
N ASP A 177 0.53 33.32 -7.52
CA ASP A 177 -0.50 33.17 -6.49
C ASP A 177 -1.41 31.97 -6.77
N ALA A 178 -1.77 31.75 -8.04
CA ALA A 178 -2.48 30.54 -8.44
C ALA A 178 -1.68 29.26 -8.17
N PHE A 179 -0.35 29.28 -8.38
CA PHE A 179 0.52 28.15 -8.02
C PHE A 179 0.55 27.93 -6.50
N LYS A 180 0.58 29.00 -5.69
CA LYS A 180 0.47 28.87 -4.22
C LYS A 180 -0.89 28.28 -3.82
N SER A 181 -1.98 28.66 -4.48
CA SER A 181 -3.30 28.05 -4.26
C SER A 181 -3.30 26.56 -4.59
N LEU A 182 -2.66 26.15 -5.69
CA LEU A 182 -2.47 24.73 -6.01
C LEU A 182 -1.62 24.02 -4.95
N ALA A 183 -0.48 24.60 -4.55
CA ALA A 183 0.42 24.03 -3.57
C ALA A 183 -0.26 23.84 -2.20
N ALA A 184 -1.06 24.82 -1.77
CA ALA A 184 -1.89 24.74 -0.58
C ALA A 184 -2.95 23.64 -0.72
N PHE A 185 -3.59 23.54 -1.88
CA PHE A 185 -4.64 22.54 -2.13
C PHE A 185 -4.11 21.11 -2.12
N VAL A 186 -2.94 20.83 -2.72
CA VAL A 186 -2.36 19.47 -2.78
C VAL A 186 -1.58 19.08 -1.51
N VAL A 187 -1.75 19.82 -0.41
CA VAL A 187 -1.11 19.59 0.91
C VAL A 187 0.41 19.44 0.81
N SER A 188 1.02 20.25 -0.06
CA SER A 188 2.46 20.40 -0.14
C SER A 188 2.94 21.35 0.97
N PRO A 189 4.19 21.26 1.46
CA PRO A 189 4.76 22.35 2.25
C PRO A 189 4.52 23.67 1.52
N SER A 190 4.14 24.71 2.26
CA SER A 190 4.03 26.04 1.65
C SER A 190 5.39 26.40 1.05
N PRO A 191 5.45 26.71 -0.26
CA PRO A 191 6.73 26.96 -0.90
C PRO A 191 7.36 28.20 -0.26
N THR A 192 8.62 28.08 0.17
CA THR A 192 9.38 29.21 0.71
C THR A 192 9.94 30.07 -0.42
N MET A 193 10.09 29.48 -1.61
CA MET A 193 10.53 30.15 -2.82
C MET A 193 9.55 29.86 -3.95
N VAL A 194 8.98 30.91 -4.53
CA VAL A 194 8.23 30.84 -5.78
C VAL A 194 8.72 31.95 -6.68
N GLY A 195 9.32 31.58 -7.80
CA GLY A 195 9.76 32.47 -8.86
C GLY A 195 9.05 32.14 -10.16
N MET A 196 9.13 33.06 -11.11
CA MET A 196 8.62 32.88 -12.46
C MET A 196 9.69 33.33 -13.45
N ILE A 197 9.88 32.52 -14.49
CA ILE A 197 10.73 32.86 -15.62
C ILE A 197 9.93 32.70 -16.93
N PRO A 198 10.24 33.48 -17.98
CA PRO A 198 9.66 33.26 -19.30
C PRO A 198 9.92 31.84 -19.78
N ALA A 199 8.93 31.21 -20.41
CA ALA A 199 9.17 29.93 -21.07
C ALA A 199 10.09 30.16 -22.29
N PRO A 200 11.07 29.27 -22.55
CA PRO A 200 11.93 29.39 -23.72
C PRO A 200 11.10 29.36 -25.00
N THR A 201 11.40 30.25 -25.94
CA THR A 201 10.74 30.28 -27.25
C THR A 201 11.03 28.96 -27.97
N PRO A 202 10.01 28.23 -28.47
CA PRO A 202 10.24 27.01 -29.23
C PRO A 202 11.11 27.33 -30.46
N THR A 203 12.29 26.73 -30.54
CA THR A 203 13.21 26.88 -31.67
C THR A 203 12.86 25.99 -32.86
N ASP A 204 11.86 25.11 -32.70
CA ASP A 204 11.49 24.11 -33.68
C ASP A 204 10.02 24.29 -34.11
N THR A 205 9.81 24.79 -35.32
CA THR A 205 8.49 24.97 -35.94
C THR A 205 7.84 23.64 -36.37
N SER A 206 8.52 22.50 -36.23
CA SER A 206 7.99 21.19 -36.62
C SER A 206 7.06 20.55 -35.58
N ALA A 207 7.08 21.02 -34.32
CA ALA A 207 6.16 20.59 -33.28
C ALA A 207 5.07 21.65 -33.07
N SER A 208 3.95 21.51 -33.79
CA SER A 208 2.70 22.27 -33.55
C SER A 208 2.12 21.94 -32.16
N THR A 209 2.75 22.42 -31.09
CA THR A 209 2.07 22.56 -29.80
C THR A 209 1.18 23.79 -29.91
N ALA A 210 -0.11 23.57 -30.22
CA ALA A 210 -1.09 24.64 -30.42
C ALA A 210 -1.31 25.58 -29.20
N ASN A 211 -0.58 25.37 -28.09
CA ASN A 211 -0.62 26.22 -26.90
C ASN A 211 0.65 25.98 -26.04
N PRO A 212 1.80 26.58 -26.39
CA PRO A 212 3.05 26.42 -25.64
C PRO A 212 2.93 27.02 -24.23
N PRO A 213 3.74 26.57 -23.25
CA PRO A 213 3.77 27.19 -21.93
C PRO A 213 4.16 28.67 -22.08
N LEU A 214 3.47 29.54 -21.35
CA LEU A 214 3.72 30.97 -21.32
C LEU A 214 4.90 31.29 -20.39
N PHE A 215 4.92 30.61 -19.25
CA PHE A 215 5.90 30.80 -18.18
C PHE A 215 6.30 29.45 -17.58
N LEU A 216 7.44 29.45 -16.89
CA LEU A 216 7.84 28.38 -15.98
C LEU A 216 7.85 28.94 -14.56
N ILE A 217 7.20 28.23 -13.64
CA ILE A 217 7.32 28.51 -12.20
C ILE A 217 8.52 27.73 -11.66
N THR A 218 9.41 28.42 -10.96
CA THR A 218 10.50 27.80 -10.19
C THR A 218 10.10 27.80 -8.73
N SER A 219 10.22 26.66 -8.05
CA SER A 219 9.89 26.57 -6.64
C SER A 219 10.67 25.47 -5.95
N ASP A 220 10.93 25.66 -4.66
CA ASP A 220 11.59 24.69 -3.78
C ASP A 220 10.80 23.37 -3.63
N ILE A 221 9.49 23.38 -3.92
CA ILE A 221 8.63 22.20 -3.87
C ILE A 221 8.56 21.42 -5.19
N ALA A 222 9.22 21.88 -6.25
CA ALA A 222 9.16 21.30 -7.59
C ALA A 222 10.52 20.73 -8.01
N LYS A 223 10.55 19.48 -8.51
CA LYS A 223 11.77 18.85 -9.06
C LYS A 223 12.31 19.54 -10.31
N LYS A 224 11.40 20.10 -11.10
CA LYS A 224 11.66 20.77 -12.38
C LYS A 224 10.81 22.03 -12.47
N PRO A 225 11.23 23.04 -13.26
CA PRO A 225 10.39 24.20 -13.53
C PRO A 225 9.01 23.77 -14.03
N VAL A 226 7.96 24.31 -13.42
CA VAL A 226 6.56 23.93 -13.63
C VAL A 226 5.99 24.72 -14.80
N PRO A 227 5.62 24.08 -15.92
CA PRO A 227 5.06 24.79 -17.06
C PRO A 227 3.67 25.32 -16.73
N VAL A 228 3.44 26.59 -17.10
CA VAL A 228 2.14 27.26 -16.94
C VAL A 228 1.54 27.56 -18.31
N ARG A 229 0.29 27.15 -18.49
CA ARG A 229 -0.52 27.51 -19.66
C ARG A 229 -1.90 28.00 -19.23
N GLN A 230 -2.50 28.85 -20.06
CA GLN A 230 -3.90 29.23 -19.92
C GLN A 230 -4.77 28.25 -20.70
N ALA A 231 -5.90 27.90 -20.10
CA ALA A 231 -6.84 26.96 -20.69
C ALA A 231 -8.24 27.18 -20.09
N TYR A 232 -9.22 26.44 -20.60
CA TYR A 232 -10.54 26.35 -19.98
C TYR A 232 -10.74 24.99 -19.30
N VAL A 233 -11.50 24.97 -18.22
CA VAL A 233 -12.05 23.74 -17.61
C VAL A 233 -13.57 23.85 -17.61
N GLN A 234 -14.26 22.76 -17.92
CA GLN A 234 -15.73 22.70 -17.88
C GLN A 234 -16.23 22.70 -16.44
N ASP A 235 -17.31 23.45 -16.19
CA ASP A 235 -18.11 23.40 -14.97
C ASP A 235 -19.59 23.34 -15.36
N GLY A 236 -20.05 22.13 -15.64
CA GLY A 236 -21.34 21.89 -16.26
C GLY A 236 -21.43 22.65 -17.58
N ASN A 237 -22.49 23.45 -17.74
CA ASN A 237 -22.73 24.25 -18.94
C ASN A 237 -21.94 25.57 -18.97
N ASN A 238 -20.88 25.71 -18.17
CA ASN A 238 -19.99 26.87 -18.18
C ASN A 238 -18.53 26.47 -18.42
N LEU A 239 -17.70 27.46 -18.77
CA LEU A 239 -16.25 27.32 -18.85
C LEU A 239 -15.57 28.29 -17.89
N LYS A 240 -14.57 27.78 -17.17
CA LYS A 240 -13.72 28.57 -16.28
C LYS A 240 -12.34 28.73 -16.86
N LEU A 241 -11.87 29.97 -16.95
CA LEU A 241 -10.51 30.26 -17.37
C LEU A 241 -9.55 29.85 -16.24
N VAL A 242 -8.54 29.03 -16.56
CA VAL A 242 -7.61 28.48 -15.58
C VAL A 242 -6.15 28.65 -16.01
N TYR A 243 -5.26 28.69 -15.02
CA TYR A 243 -3.86 28.30 -15.17
C TYR A 243 -3.73 26.80 -14.94
N SER A 244 -3.06 26.11 -15.87
CA SER A 244 -2.75 24.69 -15.76
C SER A 244 -1.26 24.50 -15.44
N PHE A 245 -1.00 23.70 -14.39
CA PHE A 245 0.32 23.43 -13.85
C PHE A 245 0.62 21.93 -13.87
N GLN A 246 1.85 21.55 -14.20
CA GLN A 246 2.37 20.18 -14.01
C GLN A 246 3.45 20.19 -12.93
N LEU A 247 3.04 19.96 -11.68
CA LEU A 247 3.92 19.96 -10.51
C LEU A 247 4.46 18.55 -10.28
N GLN A 248 5.73 18.35 -10.62
CA GLN A 248 6.45 17.11 -10.32
C GLN A 248 7.22 17.23 -8.99
N GLN A 249 7.01 16.28 -8.10
CA GLN A 249 7.69 16.16 -6.81
C GLN A 249 8.45 14.84 -6.70
N GLU A 250 9.05 14.54 -5.54
CA GLU A 250 9.72 13.27 -5.28
C GLU A 250 8.82 12.05 -5.45
N SER A 251 7.59 12.11 -4.92
CA SER A 251 6.69 10.96 -4.84
C SER A 251 5.33 11.19 -5.52
N ASN A 252 5.07 12.38 -6.06
CA ASN A 252 3.80 12.71 -6.71
C ASN A 252 4.03 13.49 -7.99
N TRP A 253 3.05 13.42 -8.89
CA TRP A 253 3.02 14.26 -10.08
C TRP A 253 1.61 14.80 -10.31
N TYR A 254 1.41 16.05 -9.92
CA TYR A 254 0.10 16.70 -10.01
C TYR A 254 -0.07 17.44 -11.33
N HIS A 255 -1.21 17.22 -11.98
CA HIS A 255 -1.70 18.08 -13.05
C HIS A 255 -2.89 18.88 -12.52
N GLY A 256 -2.62 20.12 -12.12
CA GLY A 256 -3.58 21.00 -11.46
C GLY A 256 -4.07 22.12 -12.37
N HIS A 257 -5.31 22.56 -12.13
CA HIS A 257 -6.02 23.58 -12.89
C HIS A 257 -6.66 24.57 -11.93
N VAL A 258 -6.17 25.81 -11.92
CA VAL A 258 -6.54 26.84 -10.95
C VAL A 258 -7.22 27.99 -11.65
N ASN A 259 -8.39 28.40 -11.17
CA ASN A 259 -9.15 29.53 -11.70
C ASN A 259 -8.29 30.79 -11.77
N ALA A 260 -8.17 31.36 -12.97
CA ALA A 260 -7.32 32.53 -13.20
C ALA A 260 -7.88 33.81 -12.54
N LEU A 261 -9.16 33.82 -12.16
CA LEU A 261 -9.80 34.97 -11.52
C LEU A 261 -9.85 34.80 -10.00
N THR A 262 -10.33 33.65 -9.52
CA THR A 262 -10.61 33.45 -8.08
C THR A 262 -9.45 32.79 -7.34
N GLY A 263 -8.60 32.02 -8.04
CA GLY A 263 -7.58 31.17 -7.43
C GLY A 263 -8.08 29.82 -6.94
N ASP A 264 -9.36 29.50 -7.14
CA ASP A 264 -9.91 28.20 -6.75
C ASP A 264 -9.32 27.09 -7.61
N VAL A 265 -8.95 25.96 -6.99
CA VAL A 265 -8.55 24.78 -7.77
C VAL A 265 -9.81 24.17 -8.39
N GLU A 266 -9.93 24.19 -9.71
CA GLU A 266 -11.11 23.71 -10.44
C GLU A 266 -11.02 22.21 -10.76
N ALA A 267 -9.81 21.73 -11.02
CA ALA A 267 -9.53 20.31 -11.21
C ALA A 267 -8.07 20.00 -10.86
N VAL A 268 -7.81 18.80 -10.36
CA VAL A 268 -6.45 18.29 -10.18
C VAL A 268 -6.46 16.78 -10.31
N ASN A 269 -5.45 16.24 -10.99
CA ASN A 269 -5.19 14.81 -11.04
C ASN A 269 -3.78 14.53 -10.48
N ASN A 270 -3.62 13.46 -9.71
CA ASN A 270 -2.30 12.92 -9.38
C ASN A 270 -2.01 11.76 -10.33
N TRP A 271 -1.00 11.89 -11.17
CA TRP A 271 -0.60 10.86 -12.11
C TRP A 271 0.14 9.68 -11.46
N VAL A 272 0.32 9.72 -10.13
CA VAL A 272 0.81 8.62 -9.30
C VAL A 272 -0.34 8.13 -8.42
N ALA A 273 -0.66 6.84 -8.46
CA ALA A 273 -1.67 6.22 -7.60
C ALA A 273 -1.03 5.07 -6.81
N GLU A 274 -0.81 5.29 -5.53
CA GLU A 274 -0.18 4.35 -4.61
C GLU A 274 -0.96 4.33 -3.29
N ALA A 275 -1.03 3.18 -2.63
CA ALA A 275 -1.74 3.04 -1.37
C ALA A 275 -1.00 3.76 -0.24
N ILE A 276 -1.77 4.39 0.66
CA ILE A 276 -1.23 5.08 1.85
C ILE A 276 -1.89 4.48 3.09
N TYR A 277 -1.08 4.07 4.07
CA TYR A 277 -1.53 3.41 5.30
C TYR A 277 -1.15 4.24 6.55
N PRO A 278 -2.11 4.60 7.44
CA PRO A 278 -1.81 5.20 8.75
C PRO A 278 -1.48 4.10 9.77
N VAL A 279 -0.21 3.74 9.88
CA VAL A 279 0.23 2.56 10.65
C VAL A 279 1.40 2.88 11.57
N ILE A 280 1.62 2.01 12.57
CA ILE A 280 2.91 1.83 13.20
C ILE A 280 3.80 1.13 12.16
N PRO A 281 4.86 1.80 11.67
CA PRO A 281 5.70 1.23 10.63
C PRO A 281 6.53 0.08 11.19
N VAL A 282 6.85 -0.91 10.35
CA VAL A 282 7.82 -1.96 10.74
C VAL A 282 9.14 -1.28 11.11
N ARG A 283 9.76 -1.73 12.20
CA ARG A 283 10.83 -1.09 13.00
C ARG A 283 10.34 -0.17 14.12
N GLU A 284 9.06 0.15 14.20
CA GLU A 284 8.47 0.62 15.45
C GLU A 284 7.69 -0.52 16.10
N GLN A 285 7.94 -0.76 17.38
CA GLN A 285 7.39 -1.93 18.07
C GLN A 285 5.91 -1.75 18.38
N SER A 286 5.54 -0.55 18.81
CA SER A 286 4.24 -0.27 19.41
C SER A 286 4.00 1.24 19.54
N PRO A 287 2.76 1.69 19.83
CA PRO A 287 2.42 3.12 19.95
C PRO A 287 3.19 3.89 21.03
N ASP A 288 3.65 3.23 22.10
CA ASP A 288 4.51 3.83 23.14
C ASP A 288 5.98 3.91 22.73
N ARG A 289 6.35 3.30 21.60
CA ARG A 289 7.71 3.31 21.04
C ARG A 289 7.82 4.12 19.75
N GLY A 290 6.72 4.37 19.04
CA GLY A 290 6.69 5.20 17.83
C GLY A 290 5.27 5.66 17.46
N PRO A 291 5.12 6.80 16.77
CA PRO A 291 3.81 7.31 16.37
C PRO A 291 3.23 6.55 15.18
N ILE A 292 1.91 6.68 14.97
CA ILE A 292 1.31 6.38 13.68
C ILE A 292 1.90 7.30 12.61
N VAL A 293 2.33 6.72 11.49
CA VAL A 293 2.81 7.48 10.33
C VAL A 293 2.07 7.05 9.07
N ASN A 294 2.00 7.97 8.11
CA ASN A 294 1.42 7.69 6.80
C ASN A 294 2.49 7.07 5.90
N VAL A 295 2.43 5.76 5.77
CA VAL A 295 3.36 4.98 4.97
C VAL A 295 2.84 4.84 3.55
N ASN A 296 3.69 5.08 2.55
CA ASN A 296 3.34 4.86 1.14
C ASN A 296 3.86 3.50 0.67
N SER A 297 2.96 2.70 0.09
CA SER A 297 3.27 1.40 -0.53
C SER A 297 4.49 1.39 -1.45
N SER A 298 4.80 2.45 -2.20
CA SER A 298 5.99 2.47 -3.10
C SER A 298 7.34 2.42 -2.39
N LYS A 299 7.38 2.77 -1.10
CA LYS A 299 8.59 2.70 -0.28
C LYS A 299 8.71 1.39 0.49
N GLU A 300 7.61 0.63 0.56
CA GLU A 300 7.51 -0.53 1.46
C GLU A 300 7.44 -1.86 0.73
N VAL A 301 6.74 -1.91 -0.40
CA VAL A 301 6.52 -3.12 -1.20
C VAL A 301 7.86 -3.58 -1.76
N LEU A 302 8.22 -4.84 -1.50
CA LEU A 302 9.36 -5.46 -2.15
C LEU A 302 8.89 -6.10 -3.46
N ILE A 303 9.18 -5.44 -4.59
CA ILE A 303 8.62 -5.81 -5.90
C ILE A 303 8.96 -7.25 -6.35
N ASN A 304 10.03 -7.85 -5.84
CA ASN A 304 10.35 -9.25 -6.14
C ASN A 304 9.43 -10.24 -5.42
N ALA A 305 8.92 -9.88 -4.25
CA ALA A 305 8.00 -10.68 -3.45
C ALA A 305 6.53 -10.39 -3.83
N SER A 306 6.22 -9.10 -4.02
CA SER A 306 4.90 -8.60 -4.38
C SER A 306 4.95 -7.81 -5.70
N PRO A 307 5.12 -8.48 -6.86
CA PRO A 307 5.37 -7.84 -8.16
C PRO A 307 4.25 -6.94 -8.68
N GLN A 308 3.04 -7.09 -8.14
CA GLN A 308 1.89 -6.27 -8.49
C GLN A 308 1.45 -5.34 -7.33
N GLY A 309 2.26 -5.25 -6.28
CA GLY A 309 1.91 -4.62 -5.01
C GLY A 309 0.94 -5.46 -4.18
N TRP A 310 0.56 -4.95 -3.01
CA TRP A 310 -0.24 -5.73 -2.04
C TRP A 310 -1.74 -5.79 -2.32
N HIS A 311 -2.27 -5.02 -3.28
CA HIS A 311 -3.71 -4.91 -3.55
C HIS A 311 -4.14 -5.49 -4.91
N LYS A 312 -3.37 -6.42 -5.44
CA LYS A 312 -3.69 -7.16 -6.67
C LYS A 312 -3.44 -8.64 -6.45
N ALA A 313 -4.16 -9.48 -7.17
CA ALA A 313 -3.98 -10.93 -7.17
C ALA A 313 -4.10 -11.41 -8.62
N GLY A 314 -2.96 -11.74 -9.23
CA GLY A 314 -2.90 -12.06 -10.65
C GLY A 314 -3.29 -10.90 -11.59
N PRO A 315 -3.38 -11.17 -12.90
CA PRO A 315 -3.47 -10.12 -13.92
C PRO A 315 -4.79 -9.34 -13.93
N THR A 316 -5.86 -9.89 -13.38
CA THR A 316 -7.23 -9.36 -13.54
C THR A 316 -7.85 -8.85 -12.25
N THR A 317 -7.35 -9.28 -11.09
CA THR A 317 -8.01 -8.99 -9.80
C THR A 317 -7.27 -7.87 -9.10
N SER A 318 -8.02 -6.82 -8.77
CA SER A 318 -7.52 -5.63 -8.09
C SER A 318 -8.50 -5.23 -7.01
N PHE A 319 -7.97 -4.85 -5.85
CA PHE A 319 -8.76 -4.50 -4.67
C PHE A 319 -8.54 -3.02 -4.32
N THR A 320 -9.54 -2.42 -3.68
CA THR A 320 -9.47 -1.07 -3.08
C THR A 320 -9.48 -1.12 -1.55
N ASP A 321 -9.75 -2.30 -0.99
CA ASP A 321 -9.80 -2.62 0.43
C ASP A 321 -8.58 -3.47 0.86
N THR A 322 -8.55 -3.91 2.12
CA THR A 322 -7.47 -4.73 2.72
C THR A 322 -7.45 -6.19 2.23
N ARG A 323 -7.39 -6.38 0.92
CA ARG A 323 -7.17 -7.66 0.22
C ARG A 323 -6.09 -7.53 -0.85
N GLY A 324 -5.42 -8.63 -1.12
CA GLY A 324 -4.61 -8.86 -2.31
C GLY A 324 -3.95 -10.23 -2.33
N ASN A 325 -2.87 -10.39 -3.08
CA ASN A 325 -2.27 -11.70 -3.34
C ASN A 325 -1.89 -12.45 -2.07
N ASN A 326 -1.35 -11.74 -1.08
CA ASN A 326 -0.70 -12.36 0.08
C ASN A 326 -1.64 -12.47 1.29
N VAL A 327 -2.53 -11.48 1.47
CA VAL A 327 -3.33 -11.29 2.69
C VAL A 327 -4.76 -10.88 2.35
N ASP A 328 -5.72 -11.52 3.00
CA ASP A 328 -7.12 -11.11 3.10
C ASP A 328 -7.41 -10.71 4.56
N ALA A 329 -7.34 -9.41 4.87
CA ALA A 329 -7.51 -8.91 6.25
C ALA A 329 -8.87 -8.25 6.48
N ARG A 330 -9.67 -8.78 7.41
CA ARG A 330 -11.04 -8.33 7.72
C ARG A 330 -11.28 -8.26 9.24
N PRO A 331 -12.17 -7.38 9.71
CA PRO A 331 -12.67 -7.49 11.08
C PRO A 331 -13.54 -8.74 11.24
N ASN A 332 -13.45 -9.38 12.41
CA ASN A 332 -14.33 -10.47 12.81
C ASN A 332 -14.81 -10.29 14.26
N THR A 333 -15.45 -9.16 14.55
CA THR A 333 -15.84 -8.77 15.91
C THR A 333 -17.21 -9.31 16.29
N ALA A 334 -17.51 -9.29 17.60
CA ALA A 334 -18.84 -9.64 18.13
C ALA A 334 -19.94 -8.65 17.70
N ASP A 335 -19.59 -7.41 17.40
CA ASP A 335 -20.50 -6.43 16.83
C ASP A 335 -20.46 -6.52 15.30
N LEU A 336 -21.47 -7.20 14.73
CA LEU A 336 -21.56 -7.42 13.28
C LEU A 336 -21.56 -6.11 12.48
N ALA A 337 -21.99 -4.99 13.06
CA ALA A 337 -21.96 -3.69 12.37
C ALA A 337 -20.53 -3.18 12.14
N LYS A 338 -19.56 -3.66 12.93
CA LYS A 338 -18.12 -3.34 12.78
C LYS A 338 -17.40 -4.27 11.80
N ASN A 339 -18.05 -5.34 11.33
CA ASN A 339 -17.45 -6.30 10.39
C ASN A 339 -17.51 -5.80 8.94
N VAL A 340 -17.06 -4.56 8.75
CA VAL A 340 -16.95 -3.87 7.47
C VAL A 340 -15.46 -3.67 7.18
N ARG A 341 -15.01 -4.21 6.07
CA ARG A 341 -13.61 -4.06 5.65
C ARG A 341 -13.30 -2.60 5.32
N PRO A 342 -12.18 -2.04 5.79
CA PRO A 342 -11.76 -0.70 5.37
C PRO A 342 -11.49 -0.69 3.86
N ASP A 343 -12.14 0.24 3.15
CA ASP A 343 -11.95 0.49 1.72
C ASP A 343 -11.32 1.87 1.53
N GLY A 344 -10.12 1.91 0.96
CA GLY A 344 -9.39 3.15 0.66
C GLY A 344 -9.86 3.83 -0.64
N GLY A 345 -10.89 3.28 -1.27
CA GLY A 345 -11.43 3.74 -2.55
C GLY A 345 -10.46 3.50 -3.72
N PRO A 346 -10.77 4.08 -4.90
CA PRO A 346 -9.94 3.91 -6.10
C PRO A 346 -8.48 4.33 -5.93
N THR A 347 -8.20 5.23 -4.98
CA THR A 347 -6.85 5.73 -4.66
C THR A 347 -6.15 4.93 -3.56
N ARG A 348 -6.84 3.99 -2.90
CA ARG A 348 -6.30 3.17 -1.78
C ARG A 348 -5.74 4.04 -0.66
N ASP A 349 -6.47 5.11 -0.33
CA ASP A 349 -6.12 6.03 0.74
C ASP A 349 -6.78 5.59 2.05
N PHE A 350 -6.02 4.91 2.90
CA PHE A 350 -6.52 4.40 4.18
C PHE A 350 -6.37 5.40 5.33
N ARG A 351 -5.87 6.61 5.10
CA ARG A 351 -5.66 7.63 6.14
C ARG A 351 -6.89 7.95 7.00
N PRO A 352 -8.13 7.92 6.48
CA PRO A 352 -9.32 8.11 7.31
C PRO A 352 -9.49 7.06 8.43
N PHE A 353 -8.78 5.93 8.37
CA PHE A 353 -8.85 4.85 9.35
C PHE A 353 -7.75 4.92 10.42
N ALA A 354 -7.02 6.04 10.56
CA ALA A 354 -6.01 6.19 11.61
C ALA A 354 -6.64 5.94 13.02
N PRO A 355 -5.98 5.15 13.89
CA PRO A 355 -6.54 4.82 15.21
C PRO A 355 -6.49 6.01 16.17
N ASP A 356 -7.48 6.11 17.05
CA ASP A 356 -7.46 6.98 18.24
C ASP A 356 -7.21 6.13 19.49
N PHE A 357 -5.94 6.09 19.93
CA PHE A 357 -5.53 5.31 21.11
C PHE A 357 -6.04 5.87 22.44
N THR A 358 -6.74 7.01 22.46
CA THR A 358 -7.45 7.48 23.66
C THR A 358 -8.76 6.74 23.89
N LYS A 359 -9.20 5.93 22.92
CA LYS A 359 -10.42 5.10 22.96
C LYS A 359 -10.08 3.64 23.18
N ASN A 360 -11.08 2.86 23.60
CA ASN A 360 -11.00 1.40 23.63
C ASN A 360 -10.75 0.84 22.24
N ALA A 361 -10.07 -0.32 22.18
CA ALA A 361 -9.67 -0.98 20.94
C ALA A 361 -10.81 -1.20 19.94
N ASP A 362 -12.00 -1.49 20.45
CA ASP A 362 -13.19 -1.72 19.65
C ASP A 362 -13.71 -0.46 18.93
N GLN A 363 -13.12 0.72 19.19
CA GLN A 363 -13.51 1.99 18.57
C GLN A 363 -12.67 2.35 17.33
N TYR A 364 -11.63 1.58 17.01
CA TYR A 364 -10.77 1.80 15.85
C TYR A 364 -10.54 0.52 15.01
N THR A 365 -11.55 -0.36 14.98
CA THR A 365 -11.55 -1.63 14.23
C THR A 365 -11.08 -1.52 12.76
N PRO A 366 -11.51 -0.52 11.95
CA PRO A 366 -11.00 -0.38 10.59
C PRO A 366 -9.50 -0.10 10.54
N GLY A 367 -8.98 0.73 11.46
CA GLY A 367 -7.56 1.03 11.57
C GLY A 367 -6.73 -0.19 11.95
N ALA A 368 -7.20 -0.95 12.94
CA ALA A 368 -6.58 -2.22 13.33
C ALA A 368 -6.49 -3.22 12.15
N THR A 369 -7.54 -3.27 11.32
CA THR A 369 -7.54 -4.11 10.12
C THR A 369 -6.50 -3.64 9.07
N VAL A 370 -6.35 -2.32 8.90
CA VAL A 370 -5.31 -1.74 8.03
C VAL A 370 -3.90 -2.04 8.56
N GLN A 371 -3.68 -1.92 9.86
CA GLN A 371 -2.41 -2.27 10.51
C GLN A 371 -2.04 -3.73 10.30
N LEU A 372 -3.00 -4.64 10.52
CA LEU A 372 -2.79 -6.08 10.32
C LEU A 372 -2.44 -6.42 8.87
N PHE A 373 -3.18 -5.83 7.92
CA PHE A 373 -2.88 -5.97 6.49
C PHE A 373 -1.47 -5.50 6.14
N TYR A 374 -1.06 -4.33 6.64
CA TYR A 374 0.29 -3.79 6.43
C TYR A 374 1.37 -4.71 7.03
N ALA A 375 1.21 -5.10 8.30
CA ALA A 375 2.19 -5.90 9.02
C ALA A 375 2.43 -7.27 8.36
N LEU A 376 1.36 -7.99 8.00
CA LEU A 376 1.47 -9.31 7.38
C LEU A 376 2.02 -9.25 5.95
N ASN A 377 1.70 -8.22 5.17
CA ASN A 377 2.32 -8.04 3.85
C ASN A 377 3.83 -7.73 3.96
N LYS A 378 4.24 -6.94 4.96
CA LYS A 378 5.68 -6.72 5.23
C LYS A 378 6.38 -8.00 5.67
N ALA A 379 5.75 -8.78 6.56
CA ALA A 379 6.29 -10.06 7.00
C ALA A 379 6.44 -11.04 5.82
N HIS A 380 5.42 -11.13 4.94
CA HIS A 380 5.49 -11.86 3.68
C HIS A 380 6.66 -11.41 2.82
N ASP A 381 6.76 -10.12 2.50
CA ASP A 381 7.77 -9.59 1.59
C ASP A 381 9.20 -9.83 2.12
N VAL A 382 9.40 -9.67 3.44
CA VAL A 382 10.67 -9.97 4.09
C VAL A 382 10.94 -11.47 4.02
N SER A 383 10.06 -12.35 4.49
CA SER A 383 10.31 -13.80 4.48
C SER A 383 10.53 -14.37 3.07
N TYR A 384 9.88 -13.80 2.06
CA TYR A 384 10.13 -14.12 0.65
C TYR A 384 11.59 -13.89 0.25
N LYS A 385 12.21 -12.78 0.68
CA LYS A 385 13.63 -12.49 0.41
C LYS A 385 14.56 -13.54 1.01
N TYR A 386 14.18 -14.13 2.14
CA TYR A 386 14.96 -15.15 2.84
C TYR A 386 14.55 -16.58 2.43
N GLY A 387 13.79 -16.72 1.34
CA GLY A 387 13.52 -18.00 0.69
C GLY A 387 12.22 -18.67 1.09
N PHE A 388 11.29 -18.00 1.77
CA PHE A 388 9.90 -18.47 1.85
C PHE A 388 9.11 -17.98 0.63
N ASP A 389 9.44 -18.58 -0.51
CA ASP A 389 8.88 -18.30 -1.82
C ASP A 389 7.77 -19.29 -2.18
N GLU A 390 7.27 -19.20 -3.41
CA GLU A 390 6.15 -20.00 -3.89
C GLU A 390 6.42 -21.51 -3.80
N ALA A 391 7.60 -21.95 -4.24
CA ALA A 391 7.98 -23.36 -4.18
C ALA A 391 8.19 -23.87 -2.74
N SER A 392 8.50 -22.97 -1.81
CA SER A 392 8.63 -23.25 -0.38
C SER A 392 7.30 -23.17 0.37
N GLY A 393 6.17 -23.04 -0.33
CA GLY A 393 4.83 -23.02 0.24
C GLY A 393 4.51 -21.73 0.97
N ASN A 394 4.84 -20.58 0.38
CA ASN A 394 4.38 -19.29 0.86
C ASN A 394 2.87 -19.10 0.71
N PHE A 395 2.35 -17.95 1.16
CA PHE A 395 0.90 -17.69 1.22
C PHE A 395 0.48 -16.75 0.10
N GLN A 396 -0.01 -17.29 -1.02
CA GLN A 396 -0.35 -16.48 -2.20
C GLN A 396 -1.56 -17.01 -2.98
N ILE A 397 -2.43 -16.10 -3.43
CA ILE A 397 -3.53 -16.43 -4.35
C ILE A 397 -2.99 -16.91 -5.70
N ASP A 398 -2.01 -16.20 -6.25
CA ASP A 398 -1.36 -16.48 -7.53
C ASP A 398 0.16 -16.56 -7.32
N ASN A 399 0.75 -17.71 -7.68
CA ASN A 399 2.20 -17.97 -7.59
C ASN A 399 2.95 -17.59 -8.86
N TYR A 400 2.28 -17.01 -9.86
CA TYR A 400 2.87 -16.54 -11.12
C TYR A 400 3.63 -17.63 -11.89
N GLY A 401 3.24 -18.89 -11.71
CA GLY A 401 3.89 -20.05 -12.31
C GLY A 401 5.28 -20.38 -11.75
N LYS A 402 5.63 -19.91 -10.54
CA LYS A 402 6.96 -20.12 -9.91
C LYS A 402 7.07 -21.39 -9.06
N GLY A 403 6.00 -22.18 -8.92
CA GLY A 403 5.97 -23.40 -8.12
C GLY A 403 5.00 -23.32 -6.94
N GLY A 404 4.98 -24.36 -6.10
CA GLY A 404 4.03 -24.50 -4.99
C GLY A 404 2.58 -24.65 -5.43
N LEU A 405 1.67 -24.65 -4.46
CA LEU A 405 0.23 -24.66 -4.67
C LEU A 405 -0.35 -23.28 -4.35
N SER A 406 -0.92 -22.62 -5.36
CA SER A 406 -1.54 -21.30 -5.18
C SER A 406 -2.93 -21.40 -4.54
N GLY A 407 -3.50 -20.25 -4.18
CA GLY A 407 -4.86 -20.14 -3.67
C GLY A 407 -4.94 -20.11 -2.15
N ASP A 408 -3.85 -19.77 -1.48
CA ASP A 408 -3.72 -19.81 -0.04
C ASP A 408 -3.24 -18.49 0.62
N PRO A 409 -3.88 -17.34 0.31
CA PRO A 409 -3.58 -16.11 1.04
C PRO A 409 -3.86 -16.28 2.54
N ILE A 410 -3.19 -15.48 3.36
CA ILE A 410 -3.49 -15.44 4.80
C ILE A 410 -4.87 -14.84 5.02
N GLU A 411 -5.78 -15.60 5.63
CA GLU A 411 -7.02 -15.07 6.19
C GLU A 411 -6.72 -14.41 7.55
N ALA A 412 -6.70 -13.08 7.57
CA ALA A 412 -6.31 -12.31 8.75
C ALA A 412 -7.54 -11.68 9.42
N LEU A 413 -7.91 -12.21 10.58
CA LEU A 413 -9.09 -11.80 11.33
C LEU A 413 -8.71 -10.82 12.44
N ALA A 414 -9.04 -9.54 12.25
CA ALA A 414 -8.78 -8.49 13.23
C ALA A 414 -9.89 -8.43 14.28
N GLN A 415 -9.50 -8.23 15.55
CA GLN A 415 -10.40 -8.14 16.71
C GLN A 415 -11.37 -9.32 16.79
N ASP A 416 -10.83 -10.51 16.57
CA ASP A 416 -11.62 -11.71 16.39
C ASP A 416 -12.44 -12.05 17.65
N LEU A 417 -13.71 -12.34 17.46
CA LEU A 417 -14.70 -12.55 18.51
C LEU A 417 -14.49 -13.84 19.32
N SER A 418 -13.63 -14.75 18.88
CA SER A 418 -13.40 -16.02 19.58
C SER A 418 -12.56 -15.89 20.84
N GLY A 419 -11.94 -14.74 21.10
CA GLY A 419 -11.07 -14.57 22.26
C GLY A 419 -10.67 -13.14 22.59
N VAL A 420 -9.93 -13.01 23.68
CA VAL A 420 -9.26 -11.79 24.16
C VAL A 420 -7.89 -12.17 24.73
N ASN A 421 -6.99 -11.20 24.87
CA ASN A 421 -5.69 -11.35 25.55
C ASN A 421 -4.77 -12.42 24.94
N ASN A 422 -4.87 -12.66 23.63
CA ASN A 422 -4.07 -13.66 22.93
C ASN A 422 -4.01 -13.35 21.41
N ALA A 423 -3.38 -14.22 20.64
CA ALA A 423 -3.54 -14.36 19.20
C ALA A 423 -3.35 -15.84 18.83
N ASN A 424 -3.54 -16.20 17.56
CA ASN A 424 -3.17 -17.53 17.05
C ASN A 424 -3.04 -17.51 15.52
N PHE A 425 -2.36 -18.55 15.01
CA PHE A 425 -2.21 -18.83 13.60
C PHE A 425 -2.43 -20.32 13.33
N ALA A 426 -3.40 -20.64 12.47
CA ALA A 426 -3.65 -21.99 11.99
C ALA A 426 -3.02 -22.17 10.62
N THR A 427 -2.14 -23.17 10.50
CA THR A 427 -1.37 -23.42 9.28
C THR A 427 -1.73 -24.76 8.66
N PRO A 428 -2.65 -24.81 7.68
CA PRO A 428 -2.84 -26.00 6.87
C PRO A 428 -1.70 -26.15 5.83
N PRO A 429 -1.56 -27.33 5.21
CA PRO A 429 -0.59 -27.56 4.12
C PRO A 429 -0.76 -26.59 2.94
N ASP A 430 0.28 -26.54 2.09
CA ASP A 430 0.35 -25.72 0.88
C ASP A 430 -0.91 -25.81 0.00
N GLY A 431 -1.37 -24.66 -0.52
CA GLY A 431 -2.61 -24.57 -1.30
C GLY A 431 -3.90 -24.48 -0.48
N GLN A 432 -3.81 -24.40 0.84
CA GLN A 432 -4.93 -24.05 1.73
C GLN A 432 -4.60 -22.80 2.53
N SER A 433 -5.52 -21.82 2.53
CA SER A 433 -5.32 -20.57 3.25
C SER A 433 -5.10 -20.78 4.75
N PRO A 434 -3.99 -20.28 5.32
CA PRO A 434 -3.87 -20.21 6.77
C PRO A 434 -4.75 -19.10 7.34
N THR A 435 -5.08 -19.22 8.62
CA THR A 435 -5.92 -18.24 9.33
C THR A 435 -5.21 -17.71 10.56
N THR A 436 -5.04 -16.39 10.64
CA THR A 436 -4.61 -15.74 11.88
C THR A 436 -5.78 -15.02 12.54
N ARG A 437 -5.87 -15.15 13.87
CA ARG A 437 -6.87 -14.46 14.70
C ARG A 437 -6.15 -13.56 15.68
N GLN A 438 -6.42 -12.26 15.58
CA GLN A 438 -5.82 -11.24 16.42
C GLN A 438 -6.88 -10.70 17.38
N TYR A 439 -6.56 -10.62 18.68
CA TYR A 439 -7.54 -10.26 19.69
C TYR A 439 -7.26 -8.91 20.35
N ILE A 440 -8.33 -8.37 20.96
CA ILE A 440 -8.24 -7.23 21.88
C ILE A 440 -7.66 -7.72 23.23
N PHE A 441 -6.81 -6.89 23.82
CA PHE A 441 -6.24 -7.07 25.15
C PHE A 441 -6.95 -6.14 26.15
N THR A 442 -7.39 -6.72 27.26
CA THR A 442 -8.25 -6.10 28.27
C THR A 442 -7.52 -5.78 29.58
N TYR A 443 -6.19 -5.84 29.59
CA TYR A 443 -5.37 -5.56 30.77
C TYR A 443 -5.24 -4.07 31.10
N THR A 444 -5.58 -3.19 30.15
CA THR A 444 -5.44 -1.74 30.28
C THR A 444 -6.78 -1.02 30.11
N ASN A 445 -6.83 0.23 30.54
CA ASN A 445 -7.94 1.15 30.29
C ASN A 445 -7.39 2.46 29.66
N PRO A 446 -7.70 2.78 28.39
CA PRO A 446 -8.52 1.99 27.46
C PRO A 446 -7.91 0.62 27.10
N THR A 447 -8.74 -0.30 26.60
CA THR A 447 -8.28 -1.59 26.08
C THR A 447 -7.38 -1.39 24.85
N ARG A 448 -6.42 -2.30 24.65
CA ARG A 448 -5.43 -2.23 23.57
C ARG A 448 -5.68 -3.32 22.54
N ASP A 449 -5.34 -3.05 21.29
CA ASP A 449 -5.43 -4.04 20.22
C ASP A 449 -4.05 -4.68 19.98
N GLY A 450 -3.99 -6.01 19.99
CA GLY A 450 -2.75 -6.77 19.84
C GLY A 450 -2.04 -6.50 18.50
N VAL A 451 -2.77 -6.11 17.45
CA VAL A 451 -2.17 -5.81 16.14
C VAL A 451 -1.22 -4.62 16.15
N TYR A 452 -1.29 -3.75 17.16
CA TYR A 452 -0.38 -2.61 17.32
C TYR A 452 0.83 -2.91 18.19
N ASP A 453 0.93 -4.08 18.83
CA ASP A 453 2.18 -4.58 19.40
C ASP A 453 2.82 -5.50 18.35
N LEU A 454 3.62 -4.94 17.43
CA LEU A 454 3.99 -5.59 16.18
C LEU A 454 4.74 -6.92 16.35
N VAL A 455 5.28 -7.21 17.54
CA VAL A 455 5.84 -8.54 17.82
C VAL A 455 4.76 -9.63 17.72
N ILE A 456 3.51 -9.35 18.07
CA ILE A 456 2.39 -10.31 18.05
C ILE A 456 2.03 -10.74 16.62
N PRO A 457 1.66 -9.85 15.67
CA PRO A 457 1.32 -10.28 14.32
C PRO A 457 2.50 -10.90 13.57
N PHE A 458 3.75 -10.49 13.87
CA PHE A 458 4.94 -11.12 13.30
C PHE A 458 5.21 -12.52 13.90
N HIS A 459 4.97 -12.71 15.19
CA HIS A 459 5.01 -14.01 15.85
C HIS A 459 4.02 -14.98 15.20
N GLU A 460 2.76 -14.58 15.12
CA GLU A 460 1.72 -15.41 14.51
C GLU A 460 2.04 -15.74 13.04
N PHE A 461 2.51 -14.76 12.26
CA PHE A 461 2.94 -15.02 10.88
C PHE A 461 4.00 -16.12 10.79
N PHE A 462 4.96 -16.15 11.73
CA PHE A 462 6.07 -17.09 11.67
C PHE A 462 5.69 -18.50 12.11
N HIS A 463 4.60 -18.70 12.87
CA HIS A 463 3.96 -20.01 13.02
C HIS A 463 3.53 -20.59 11.68
N GLY A 464 3.06 -19.74 10.76
CA GLY A 464 2.81 -20.10 9.37
C GLY A 464 4.08 -20.61 8.67
N VAL A 465 5.14 -19.82 8.73
CA VAL A 465 6.42 -20.10 8.05
C VAL A 465 7.05 -21.39 8.58
N SER A 466 7.19 -21.52 9.90
CA SER A 466 7.87 -22.66 10.52
C SER A 466 7.15 -23.99 10.26
N ASN A 467 5.82 -23.99 10.30
CA ASN A 467 5.01 -25.17 9.97
C ASN A 467 5.06 -25.54 8.47
N ARG A 468 5.08 -24.57 7.54
CA ARG A 468 5.20 -24.85 6.10
C ARG A 468 6.60 -25.35 5.72
N LEU A 469 7.64 -24.83 6.36
CA LEU A 469 9.01 -25.21 6.03
C LEU A 469 9.43 -26.55 6.65
N THR A 470 9.05 -26.82 7.90
CA THR A 470 9.45 -28.04 8.62
C THR A 470 8.75 -29.27 8.06
N GLY A 471 9.50 -30.26 7.58
CA GLY A 471 8.92 -31.44 6.92
C GLY A 471 8.37 -31.20 5.51
N GLY A 472 8.51 -29.97 5.01
CA GLY A 472 8.13 -29.54 3.68
C GLY A 472 6.67 -29.07 3.53
N PRO A 473 6.36 -28.28 2.49
CA PRO A 473 5.09 -27.54 2.38
C PRO A 473 3.81 -28.38 2.41
N ALA A 474 3.90 -29.65 2.02
CA ALA A 474 2.77 -30.58 1.97
C ALA A 474 2.43 -31.21 3.33
N ASN A 475 3.22 -30.99 4.38
CA ASN A 475 3.03 -31.60 5.69
C ASN A 475 3.25 -30.59 6.83
N THR A 476 2.17 -30.17 7.49
CA THR A 476 2.20 -29.22 8.60
C THR A 476 2.03 -29.88 9.97
N ASP A 477 2.10 -31.20 10.06
CA ASP A 477 2.00 -31.95 11.34
C ASP A 477 3.38 -32.08 12.04
N CYS A 478 4.39 -31.34 11.57
CA CYS A 478 5.78 -31.54 11.95
C CYS A 478 6.25 -30.72 13.14
N LEU A 479 5.48 -29.72 13.58
CA LEU A 479 5.68 -28.99 14.83
C LEU A 479 4.47 -29.16 15.77
N PRO A 480 4.14 -30.40 16.16
CA PRO A 480 3.04 -30.66 17.10
C PRO A 480 3.42 -30.18 18.51
N ASP A 481 2.61 -30.50 19.51
CA ASP A 481 2.86 -30.15 20.92
C ASP A 481 4.24 -30.65 21.47
N GLY A 482 4.61 -30.20 22.67
CA GLY A 482 5.85 -30.58 23.35
C GLY A 482 7.09 -29.84 22.83
N GLU A 483 8.24 -30.52 22.79
CA GLU A 483 9.52 -29.93 22.33
C GLU A 483 9.46 -29.31 20.91
N PRO A 484 8.91 -29.97 19.88
CA PRO A 484 8.84 -29.38 18.54
C PRO A 484 7.92 -28.15 18.46
N GLY A 485 6.75 -28.18 19.11
CA GLY A 485 5.83 -27.04 19.18
C GLY A 485 6.38 -25.90 20.01
N GLY A 486 7.14 -26.23 21.05
CA GLY A 486 7.93 -25.25 21.80
C GLY A 486 8.97 -24.55 20.92
N MET A 487 9.68 -25.28 20.05
CA MET A 487 10.52 -24.61 19.05
C MET A 487 9.70 -23.74 18.09
N GLY A 488 8.48 -24.17 17.73
CA GLY A 488 7.46 -23.34 17.05
C GLY A 488 7.33 -21.95 17.67
N GLU A 489 7.02 -21.90 18.97
CA GLU A 489 6.94 -20.64 19.74
C GLU A 489 8.26 -19.87 19.76
N GLY A 490 9.39 -20.56 19.94
CA GLY A 490 10.69 -19.91 20.02
C GLY A 490 11.19 -19.31 18.70
N TRP A 491 10.91 -19.98 17.57
CA TRP A 491 11.18 -19.45 16.23
C TRP A 491 10.38 -18.18 15.97
N SER A 492 9.11 -18.18 16.36
CA SER A 492 8.22 -17.04 16.20
C SER A 492 8.63 -15.83 17.05
N ASP A 493 9.07 -16.06 18.29
CA ASP A 493 9.60 -15.00 19.15
C ASP A 493 10.88 -14.38 18.57
N ILE A 494 11.87 -15.19 18.16
CA ILE A 494 13.13 -14.63 17.64
C ILE A 494 12.92 -13.93 16.29
N PHE A 495 12.06 -14.46 15.41
CA PHE A 495 11.75 -13.81 14.14
C PHE A 495 11.12 -12.44 14.37
N SER A 496 10.10 -12.36 15.24
CA SER A 496 9.41 -11.11 15.53
C SER A 496 10.36 -10.07 16.13
N MET A 497 11.26 -10.49 17.04
CA MET A 497 12.29 -9.62 17.59
C MET A 497 13.27 -9.12 16.52
N ILE A 498 13.79 -10.01 15.65
CA ILE A 498 14.71 -9.62 14.57
C ILE A 498 14.03 -8.61 13.63
N ALA A 499 12.76 -8.82 13.30
CA ALA A 499 12.03 -8.00 12.35
C ALA A 499 11.61 -6.63 12.90
N VAL A 500 11.31 -6.53 14.21
CA VAL A 500 10.63 -5.37 14.81
C VAL A 500 11.49 -4.64 15.85
N VAL A 501 12.37 -5.35 16.56
CA VAL A 501 12.99 -4.83 17.81
C VAL A 501 14.51 -4.69 17.70
N LEU A 502 15.22 -5.71 17.21
CA LEU A 502 16.67 -5.84 17.44
C LEU A 502 17.56 -4.96 16.54
N ASP A 503 17.07 -4.50 15.38
CA ASP A 503 17.83 -3.58 14.50
C ASP A 503 17.83 -2.11 15.01
N LYS A 504 17.20 -1.85 16.16
CA LYS A 504 17.16 -0.51 16.75
C LYS A 504 18.53 -0.13 17.34
N PRO A 505 19.08 1.06 17.05
CA PRO A 505 20.36 1.50 17.62
C PRO A 505 20.40 1.55 19.16
N THR A 506 19.23 1.67 19.80
CA THR A 506 19.09 1.69 21.26
C THR A 506 19.08 0.29 21.89
N VAL A 507 18.96 -0.77 21.09
CA VAL A 507 18.98 -2.15 21.53
C VAL A 507 20.36 -2.72 21.24
N THR A 508 21.03 -3.19 22.28
CA THR A 508 22.39 -3.74 22.22
C THR A 508 22.40 -5.14 22.80
N ARG A 509 23.52 -5.87 22.67
CA ARG A 509 23.71 -7.18 23.30
C ARG A 509 23.33 -7.23 24.78
N ALA A 510 23.58 -6.14 25.51
CA ALA A 510 23.34 -6.05 26.94
C ALA A 510 21.89 -5.65 27.30
N THR A 511 21.06 -5.31 26.31
CA THR A 511 19.70 -4.83 26.53
C THR A 511 18.74 -6.02 26.70
N PRO A 512 18.06 -6.16 27.85
CA PRO A 512 16.98 -7.14 27.99
C PRO A 512 15.77 -6.75 27.14
N VAL A 513 15.16 -7.72 26.47
CA VAL A 513 14.04 -7.53 25.53
C VAL A 513 12.82 -8.31 26.03
N PRO A 514 11.89 -7.66 26.76
CA PRO A 514 10.57 -8.21 27.01
C PRO A 514 9.69 -8.11 25.74
N VAL A 515 8.74 -9.03 25.58
CA VAL A 515 7.80 -9.07 24.45
C VAL A 515 6.35 -8.94 24.90
N GLY A 516 5.51 -8.30 24.09
CA GLY A 516 4.09 -8.07 24.40
C GLY A 516 3.82 -6.95 25.42
N THR A 517 4.82 -6.12 25.74
CA THR A 517 4.71 -5.13 26.83
C THR A 517 3.61 -4.11 26.58
N TYR A 518 3.37 -3.70 25.33
CA TYR A 518 2.33 -2.74 25.01
C TYR A 518 0.96 -3.40 25.14
N ALA A 519 0.72 -4.54 24.52
CA ALA A 519 -0.59 -5.20 24.60
C ALA A 519 -1.00 -5.51 26.05
N LEU A 520 -0.05 -5.94 26.89
CA LEU A 520 -0.30 -6.27 28.30
C LEU A 520 -0.37 -5.04 29.20
N GLY A 521 0.28 -3.92 28.84
CA GLY A 521 0.48 -2.80 29.77
C GLY A 521 1.41 -3.14 30.93
N ASP A 522 2.23 -4.17 30.77
CA ASP A 522 3.19 -4.66 31.76
C ASP A 522 4.61 -4.58 31.19
N PRO A 523 5.55 -3.84 31.82
CA PRO A 523 6.93 -3.76 31.35
C PRO A 523 7.68 -5.11 31.41
N ALA A 524 7.21 -6.10 32.17
CA ALA A 524 7.80 -7.44 32.19
C ALA A 524 7.50 -8.24 30.90
N GLY A 525 6.40 -7.92 30.20
CA GLY A 525 5.94 -8.68 29.04
C GLY A 525 5.29 -10.02 29.42
N VAL A 526 5.07 -10.87 28.43
CA VAL A 526 4.31 -12.13 28.60
C VAL A 526 5.17 -13.35 28.96
N ARG A 527 6.47 -13.33 28.62
CA ARG A 527 7.40 -14.45 28.87
C ARG A 527 7.94 -14.42 30.31
N LYS A 528 8.45 -15.55 30.82
CA LYS A 528 8.95 -15.65 32.21
C LYS A 528 10.10 -14.69 32.47
N TYR A 529 11.02 -14.64 31.50
CA TYR A 529 12.20 -13.79 31.54
C TYR A 529 12.25 -12.96 30.24
N PRO A 530 12.73 -11.71 30.29
CA PRO A 530 13.06 -11.00 29.06
C PRO A 530 14.20 -11.72 28.34
N TYR A 531 14.22 -11.65 27.02
CA TYR A 531 15.34 -12.18 26.24
C TYR A 531 16.60 -11.34 26.50
N SER A 532 17.67 -11.98 26.95
CA SER A 532 18.89 -11.29 27.36
C SER A 532 20.08 -12.21 27.18
N THR A 533 21.24 -11.66 26.81
CA THR A 533 22.50 -12.41 26.81
C THR A 533 23.12 -12.54 28.20
N ASP A 534 22.55 -11.91 29.23
CA ASP A 534 22.96 -12.06 30.62
C ASP A 534 22.19 -13.21 31.29
N LEU A 535 22.90 -14.26 31.71
CA LEU A 535 22.32 -15.42 32.40
C LEU A 535 21.77 -15.09 33.80
N ALA A 536 22.17 -13.97 34.40
CA ALA A 536 21.55 -13.48 35.63
C ALA A 536 20.16 -12.88 35.39
N VAL A 537 19.91 -12.38 34.19
CA VAL A 537 18.61 -11.82 33.78
C VAL A 537 17.71 -12.91 33.20
N ASN A 538 18.26 -13.78 32.35
CA ASN A 538 17.55 -14.92 31.77
C ASN A 538 18.39 -16.21 31.94
N PRO A 539 18.10 -17.00 32.98
CA PRO A 539 18.85 -18.20 33.33
C PRO A 539 18.48 -19.43 32.50
N SER A 540 17.63 -19.30 31.47
CA SER A 540 17.13 -20.43 30.70
C SER A 540 18.25 -21.20 29.99
N VAL A 541 18.31 -22.51 30.27
CA VAL A 541 19.24 -23.50 29.70
C VAL A 541 18.47 -24.75 29.27
N TYR A 542 19.10 -25.63 28.50
CA TYR A 542 18.44 -26.82 27.92
C TYR A 542 17.79 -27.72 28.96
N SER A 543 18.42 -27.94 30.12
CA SER A 543 17.87 -28.74 31.21
C SER A 543 16.59 -28.21 31.83
N PHE A 544 16.19 -26.96 31.53
CA PHE A 544 14.89 -26.44 31.98
C PHE A 544 13.73 -27.24 31.40
N LEU A 545 13.87 -27.86 30.21
CA LEU A 545 12.85 -28.69 29.60
C LEU A 545 12.48 -29.93 30.45
N SER A 546 13.36 -30.35 31.38
CA SER A 546 13.04 -31.45 32.29
C SER A 546 12.15 -31.03 33.47
N GLN A 547 11.90 -29.74 33.64
CA GLN A 547 11.15 -29.20 34.77
C GLN A 547 9.64 -29.23 34.48
N ALA A 548 8.85 -29.41 35.54
CA ALA A 548 7.40 -29.50 35.44
C ALA A 548 6.73 -28.22 34.89
N GLU A 549 7.36 -27.05 35.07
CA GLU A 549 6.83 -25.79 34.55
C GLU A 549 7.12 -25.58 33.05
N TYR A 550 8.01 -26.37 32.45
CA TYR A 550 8.38 -26.34 31.02
C TYR A 550 7.72 -27.48 30.22
N GLN A 551 6.53 -27.92 30.65
CA GLN A 551 5.71 -28.90 29.93
C GLN A 551 4.68 -28.24 28.98
N GLU A 552 4.78 -26.92 28.81
CA GLU A 552 3.90 -26.09 28.01
C GLU A 552 4.74 -25.39 26.94
N VAL A 553 4.25 -25.33 25.70
CA VAL A 553 5.04 -24.94 24.51
C VAL A 553 5.62 -23.53 24.60
N HIS A 554 4.91 -22.56 25.17
CA HIS A 554 5.47 -21.20 25.28
C HIS A 554 6.69 -21.18 26.21
N ARG A 555 6.65 -21.93 27.33
CA ARG A 555 7.80 -22.05 28.23
C ARG A 555 8.99 -22.73 27.56
N ILE A 556 8.76 -23.79 26.79
CA ILE A 556 9.82 -24.45 26.01
C ILE A 556 10.40 -23.47 24.96
N GLY A 557 9.53 -22.73 24.28
CA GLY A 557 9.91 -21.74 23.28
C GLY A 557 10.77 -20.62 23.82
N GLU A 558 10.54 -20.18 25.06
CA GLU A 558 11.41 -19.21 25.74
C GLU A 558 12.87 -19.71 25.82
N VAL A 559 13.09 -21.00 26.05
CA VAL A 559 14.44 -21.60 26.09
C VAL A 559 15.05 -21.59 24.68
N TRP A 560 14.30 -22.01 23.67
CA TRP A 560 14.76 -22.05 22.27
C TRP A 560 15.11 -20.65 21.74
N ALA A 561 14.18 -19.69 21.88
CA ALA A 561 14.40 -18.30 21.48
C ALA A 561 15.59 -17.68 22.21
N SER A 562 15.81 -18.01 23.49
CA SER A 562 16.97 -17.54 24.24
C SER A 562 18.29 -18.06 23.66
N MET A 563 18.34 -19.29 23.15
CA MET A 563 19.52 -19.82 22.44
C MET A 563 19.75 -19.08 21.12
N LEU A 564 18.70 -18.88 20.33
CA LEU A 564 18.79 -18.16 19.06
C LEU A 564 19.16 -16.69 19.24
N PHE A 565 18.74 -16.08 20.36
CA PHE A 565 19.12 -14.71 20.75
C PHE A 565 20.63 -14.58 21.00
N GLU A 566 21.27 -15.57 21.61
CA GLU A 566 22.74 -15.58 21.77
C GLU A 566 23.45 -15.61 20.42
N ILE A 567 22.97 -16.46 19.51
CA ILE A 567 23.54 -16.63 18.17
C ILE A 567 23.36 -15.36 17.35
N TYR A 568 22.17 -14.75 17.39
CA TYR A 568 21.91 -13.46 16.76
C TYR A 568 22.97 -12.44 17.14
N TRP A 569 23.21 -12.25 18.45
CA TRP A 569 24.20 -11.27 18.89
C TRP A 569 25.63 -11.68 18.53
N ASN A 570 25.97 -12.97 18.54
CA ASN A 570 27.30 -13.44 18.11
C ASN A 570 27.58 -13.08 16.65
N LEU A 571 26.58 -13.24 15.77
CA LEU A 571 26.68 -12.87 14.37
C LEU A 571 26.69 -11.35 14.19
N VAL A 572 25.83 -10.62 14.90
CA VAL A 572 25.76 -9.15 14.82
C VAL A 572 27.03 -8.48 15.33
N ASP A 573 27.64 -8.96 16.40
CA ASP A 573 28.91 -8.41 16.88
C ASP A 573 30.03 -8.58 15.85
N LYS A 574 30.05 -9.70 15.11
CA LYS A 574 31.06 -9.97 14.10
C LYS A 574 30.82 -9.21 12.79
N TYR A 575 29.55 -9.09 12.37
CA TYR A 575 29.20 -8.66 11.01
C TYR A 575 28.37 -7.37 10.94
N GLY A 576 27.94 -6.83 12.07
CA GLY A 576 27.01 -5.70 12.16
C GLY A 576 25.58 -6.05 11.75
N CYS A 577 24.71 -5.04 11.75
CA CYS A 577 23.33 -5.13 11.27
C CYS A 577 23.12 -4.34 9.98
N ALA A 578 22.17 -4.78 9.14
CA ALA A 578 21.68 -4.00 8.02
C ALA A 578 20.16 -4.19 7.84
N PRO A 579 19.46 -3.26 7.16
CA PRO A 579 18.05 -3.41 6.84
C PRO A 579 17.71 -4.77 6.21
N LEU A 580 16.78 -5.52 6.80
CA LEU A 580 16.42 -6.87 6.36
C LEU A 580 15.93 -6.91 4.91
N GLU A 581 15.29 -5.84 4.44
CA GLU A 581 14.76 -5.71 3.07
C GLU A 581 15.86 -5.71 2.00
N LYS A 582 17.11 -5.39 2.38
CA LYS A 582 18.26 -5.45 1.49
C LYS A 582 18.78 -6.87 1.29
N HIS A 583 18.36 -7.83 2.11
CA HIS A 583 18.83 -9.24 2.08
C HIS A 583 20.36 -9.35 2.00
N ASN A 584 21.06 -8.56 2.81
CA ASN A 584 22.52 -8.60 2.83
C ASN A 584 22.99 -9.69 3.79
N VAL A 585 23.10 -10.94 3.34
CA VAL A 585 23.57 -12.07 4.17
C VAL A 585 25.03 -11.95 4.68
N ARG A 586 25.71 -10.83 4.38
CA ARG A 586 26.99 -10.46 4.99
C ARG A 586 26.83 -9.69 6.31
N SER A 587 25.65 -9.17 6.63
CA SER A 587 25.33 -8.61 7.95
C SER A 587 24.74 -9.69 8.85
N GLY A 588 25.06 -9.64 10.15
CA GLY A 588 24.75 -10.69 11.12
C GLY A 588 23.26 -10.94 11.33
N ASN A 589 22.43 -9.89 11.32
CA ASN A 589 20.97 -10.03 11.47
C ASN A 589 20.32 -10.71 10.26
N ALA A 590 20.72 -10.32 9.04
CA ALA A 590 20.25 -10.97 7.82
C ALA A 590 20.80 -12.40 7.68
N LEU A 591 22.06 -12.63 8.05
CA LEU A 591 22.63 -13.98 8.09
C LEU A 591 21.87 -14.87 9.07
N MET A 592 21.59 -14.40 10.29
CA MET A 592 20.80 -15.15 11.27
C MET A 592 19.44 -15.54 10.71
N LEU A 593 18.72 -14.59 10.11
CA LEU A 593 17.41 -14.89 9.51
C LEU A 593 17.52 -15.91 8.38
N GLN A 594 18.52 -15.81 7.51
CA GLN A 594 18.75 -16.81 6.45
C GLN A 594 19.02 -18.20 7.03
N LEU A 595 19.85 -18.30 8.06
CA LEU A 595 20.16 -19.58 8.73
C LEU A 595 18.94 -20.20 9.43
N ILE A 596 18.05 -19.39 10.01
CA ILE A 596 16.77 -19.88 10.55
C ILE A 596 15.92 -20.48 9.41
N MET A 597 15.74 -19.74 8.32
CA MET A 597 14.88 -20.17 7.20
C MET A 597 15.41 -21.44 6.53
N ASP A 598 16.72 -21.54 6.34
CA ASP A 598 17.35 -22.73 5.75
C ASP A 598 17.39 -23.90 6.75
N GLY A 599 17.61 -23.63 8.05
CA GLY A 599 17.53 -24.65 9.10
C GLY A 599 16.16 -25.30 9.19
N LEU A 600 15.08 -24.51 9.13
CA LEU A 600 13.70 -25.01 9.08
C LEU A 600 13.44 -25.94 7.89
N LYS A 601 14.06 -25.67 6.73
CA LYS A 601 13.95 -26.52 5.53
C LYS A 601 14.75 -27.82 5.62
N LEU A 602 15.82 -27.83 6.42
CA LEU A 602 16.74 -28.97 6.54
C LEU A 602 16.37 -29.93 7.67
N GLN A 603 15.74 -29.43 8.74
CA GLN A 603 15.43 -30.24 9.91
C GLN A 603 14.36 -31.31 9.61
N PRO A 604 14.38 -32.45 10.33
CA PRO A 604 13.37 -33.48 10.16
C PRO A 604 11.99 -33.03 10.66
N CYS A 605 10.97 -33.81 10.33
CA CYS A 605 9.64 -33.68 10.95
C CYS A 605 9.71 -34.11 12.42
N ILE A 606 9.02 -33.40 13.32
CA ILE A 606 9.07 -33.59 14.78
C ILE A 606 10.52 -33.53 15.30
N PRO A 607 11.25 -32.42 15.05
CA PRO A 607 12.65 -32.29 15.45
C PRO A 607 12.78 -32.11 16.97
N SER A 608 13.90 -32.59 17.54
CA SER A 608 14.40 -32.15 18.85
C SER A 608 15.18 -30.83 18.74
N PHE A 609 15.52 -30.20 19.87
CA PHE A 609 16.45 -29.06 19.90
C PHE A 609 17.80 -29.41 19.27
N ILE A 610 18.27 -30.65 19.46
CA ILE A 610 19.54 -31.14 18.91
C ILE A 610 19.46 -31.24 17.38
N ASP A 611 18.35 -31.72 16.84
CA ASP A 611 18.12 -31.79 15.38
C ASP A 611 18.09 -30.38 14.78
N ALA A 612 17.31 -29.47 15.37
CA ALA A 612 17.18 -28.10 14.89
C ALA A 612 18.52 -27.32 14.96
N ARG A 613 19.28 -27.48 16.04
CA ARG A 613 20.66 -26.96 16.15
C ARG A 613 21.53 -27.47 15.00
N THR A 614 21.49 -28.77 14.77
CA THR A 614 22.31 -29.43 13.74
C THR A 614 21.91 -28.95 12.35
N ALA A 615 20.61 -28.73 12.09
CA ALA A 615 20.12 -28.17 10.85
C ALA A 615 20.59 -26.72 10.62
N ILE A 616 20.64 -25.88 11.67
CA ILE A 616 21.19 -24.51 11.58
C ILE A 616 22.69 -24.52 11.27
N LEU A 617 23.46 -25.43 11.90
CA LEU A 617 24.88 -25.59 11.60
C LEU A 617 25.08 -26.08 10.16
N GLN A 618 24.26 -27.02 9.67
CA GLN A 618 24.30 -27.47 8.28
C GLN A 618 23.89 -26.36 7.30
N ALA A 619 22.96 -25.49 7.67
CA ALA A 619 22.60 -24.32 6.88
C ALA A 619 23.81 -23.38 6.72
N ASP A 620 24.58 -23.14 7.78
CA ASP A 620 25.81 -22.32 7.70
C ASP A 620 26.89 -22.98 6.86
N GLU A 621 27.06 -24.30 6.98
CA GLU A 621 27.98 -25.06 6.12
C GLU A 621 27.62 -24.89 4.65
N ASN A 622 26.34 -25.07 4.30
CA ASN A 622 25.86 -24.96 2.92
C ASN A 622 25.97 -23.53 2.37
N LEU A 623 25.67 -22.52 3.19
CA LEU A 623 25.59 -21.12 2.76
C LEU A 623 26.96 -20.43 2.73
N THR A 624 27.81 -20.69 3.72
CA THR A 624 29.06 -19.95 3.95
C THR A 624 30.31 -20.82 3.96
N GLY A 625 30.18 -22.14 3.81
CA GLY A 625 31.28 -23.09 3.99
C GLY A 625 31.72 -23.19 5.45
N GLY A 626 30.78 -22.99 6.39
CA GLY A 626 31.02 -23.18 7.83
C GLY A 626 31.77 -22.04 8.51
N ALA A 627 31.78 -20.83 7.92
CA ALA A 627 32.54 -19.70 8.44
C ALA A 627 32.06 -19.20 9.82
N ASN A 628 30.89 -19.67 10.28
CA ASN A 628 30.23 -19.20 11.49
C ASN A 628 29.96 -20.31 12.52
N GLN A 629 30.39 -21.54 12.26
CA GLN A 629 30.19 -22.70 13.14
C GLN A 629 30.49 -22.38 14.60
N CYS A 630 31.64 -21.77 14.91
CA CYS A 630 32.01 -21.47 16.29
C CYS A 630 31.16 -20.39 16.95
N LEU A 631 30.64 -19.42 16.19
CA LEU A 631 29.71 -18.43 16.74
C LEU A 631 28.35 -19.05 17.09
N ILE A 632 27.88 -19.96 16.25
CA ILE A 632 26.63 -20.71 16.43
C ILE A 632 26.77 -21.66 17.63
N TRP A 633 27.82 -22.48 17.66
CA TRP A 633 28.12 -23.39 18.76
C TRP A 633 28.25 -22.67 20.10
N LYS A 634 28.92 -21.52 20.17
CA LYS A 634 29.02 -20.72 21.40
C LYS A 634 27.66 -20.27 21.91
N GLY A 635 26.74 -19.88 21.04
CA GLY A 635 25.40 -19.47 21.44
C GLY A 635 24.61 -20.63 22.07
N PHE A 636 24.63 -21.79 21.42
CA PHE A 636 23.97 -23.00 21.94
C PHE A 636 24.63 -23.53 23.21
N ALA A 637 25.95 -23.69 23.23
CA ALA A 637 26.70 -24.21 24.37
C ALA A 637 26.57 -23.33 25.62
N LYS A 638 26.51 -22.00 25.46
CA LYS A 638 26.27 -21.07 26.59
C LYS A 638 24.97 -21.37 27.33
N ARG A 639 23.96 -21.92 26.64
CA ARG A 639 22.67 -22.29 27.21
C ARG A 639 22.46 -23.80 27.31
N GLY A 640 23.53 -24.58 27.39
CA GLY A 640 23.46 -26.01 27.67
C GLY A 640 23.20 -26.91 26.46
N LEU A 641 23.13 -26.39 25.22
CA LEU A 641 22.94 -27.20 24.02
C LEU A 641 24.25 -27.45 23.23
N GLY A 642 25.35 -27.61 23.95
CA GLY A 642 26.69 -27.87 23.40
C GLY A 642 26.87 -29.27 22.81
N ALA A 643 28.08 -29.58 22.35
CA ALA A 643 28.38 -30.74 21.51
C ALA A 643 28.00 -32.10 22.15
N THR A 644 27.99 -32.18 23.48
CA THR A 644 27.66 -33.40 24.23
C THR A 644 26.31 -33.34 24.95
N ALA A 645 25.44 -32.39 24.59
CA ALA A 645 24.08 -32.33 25.11
C ALA A 645 23.29 -33.58 24.69
N ALA A 646 22.39 -34.06 25.55
CA ALA A 646 21.65 -35.31 25.31
C ALA A 646 20.13 -35.09 25.42
N GLU A 647 19.42 -35.60 24.42
CA GLU A 647 17.95 -35.58 24.33
C GLU A 647 17.27 -36.50 25.37
N GLY A 648 15.95 -36.34 25.52
CA GLY A 648 15.08 -37.17 26.37
C GLY A 648 15.19 -36.89 27.87
N VAL A 649 16.41 -36.70 28.38
CA VAL A 649 16.68 -36.29 29.77
C VAL A 649 17.14 -34.83 29.90
N TYR A 650 17.37 -34.15 28.77
CA TYR A 650 17.76 -32.74 28.68
C TYR A 650 19.03 -32.41 29.48
N VAL A 651 20.13 -33.12 29.19
CA VAL A 651 21.41 -32.88 29.90
C VAL A 651 22.14 -31.71 29.27
N ASP A 652 22.44 -30.70 30.07
CA ASP A 652 23.23 -29.54 29.65
C ASP A 652 24.66 -29.94 29.24
N SER A 653 25.13 -29.34 28.15
CA SER A 653 26.55 -29.33 27.78
C SER A 653 26.97 -27.93 27.38
N THR A 654 28.07 -27.46 27.98
CA THR A 654 28.77 -26.25 27.57
C THR A 654 29.98 -26.56 26.69
N VAL A 655 30.17 -27.83 26.32
CA VAL A 655 31.31 -28.29 25.51
C VAL A 655 31.16 -27.78 24.08
N LEU A 656 32.23 -27.20 23.55
CA LEU A 656 32.34 -26.82 22.15
C LEU A 656 33.04 -27.93 21.37
N PRO A 657 32.82 -28.04 20.05
CA PRO A 657 33.69 -28.85 19.20
C PRO A 657 35.16 -28.40 19.31
N PRO A 658 36.15 -29.32 19.21
CA PRO A 658 37.57 -29.00 19.39
C PRO A 658 38.07 -27.84 18.51
N GLU A 659 37.56 -27.72 17.29
CA GLU A 659 37.90 -26.65 16.34
C GLU A 659 37.45 -25.25 16.79
N CYS A 660 36.56 -25.18 17.79
CA CYS A 660 36.04 -23.95 18.36
C CYS A 660 36.63 -23.62 19.74
N GLU A 661 37.50 -24.47 20.29
CA GLU A 661 38.20 -24.21 21.54
C GLU A 661 39.28 -23.12 21.32
N GLY A 662 39.07 -21.92 21.88
CA GLY A 662 40.04 -20.81 21.86
C GLY A 662 39.85 -19.76 20.77
N VAL A 663 38.83 -19.91 19.90
CA VAL A 663 38.33 -18.87 18.98
C VAL A 663 37.38 -17.94 19.70
#